data_AF-I0X968-F1
#
_entry.id   AF-I0X968-F1
#
_cell.length_a   1.000
_cell.length_b   1.000
_cell.length_c   1.000
_cell.angle_alpha   90.00
_cell.angle_beta   90.00
_cell.angle_gamma   90.00
#
_symmetry.space_group_name_H-M   'P 1'
#
loop_
_entity.id
_entity.type
_entity.pdbx_description
1 polymer ?
#
loop_
_entity_poly.entity_id
_entity_poly.type
_entity_poly.pdbx_seq_one_letter_code
_entity_poly.pdbx_strand_id
1 'polypeptide(L)'
;MISCTINGKTIKVEENTSILEAARQNGIDIPTLCYVKGINEIGSCRLCMVEVEGLDYMIAACKTPVTDGAVIHTESEKLTLYRKEMLKLILSNHEVDCMNCPENGACRLQYLCNKYEVRESEYYGSRTKLKNKFPLLDSNPYIAYDPLKCVHCQACISVCNKAAVNHTMKSGRTGVFHLVEAPFGANWKETGCESCGNCAYACPTGALTMKRQQHYREWEVKKVLTTCPHCATGCQYYLVVKDNKIVNVEAADGPSNHGLLCVKGKSGSFDFVHSPDRLTQPLIKNKKTGKFEEVSWEKAISYTAERFMELKKKYGGDSLAGFACSRSANEDIYMVQKMVRTCFGTNNTDNCARVCHSATVAGLAKTLGSGAMTNPIYDITHDVDCILLVGSNPEEAHPVVGMQIRQAVEKGTRLIVVDPRSIGLASKADIHLKLRPGTNVAFANGMMHIMIEENLVDKAYIDEFTEGYEEIKKLVADYTPEKVGEICHIDPDMLREAARMYATAKKAPIIYCLGVTEHSSGTEGVMSMSNMALLCGKLGKSGCGVNPLRGQNNVQGACDMGAQPTDYPGYQKVDNDEVRAKFEKAWGVTLSAKPGLKATEVFPAAIKGDIKGLYICGEDPVVSDPDTHHIIKALESLEFFVVQDLFMTKTAEYADVILPAISYTEKEGTFTNTERRVQRIRKAVTVPGNMRPDTDILIDLMNAMGYKQPYLTPSQIFDEMASLTPSMAGISFERLDNGESLQWPCKEKDKPGTPIMHVGKPVRGRALLYPAAYKPAQELPDQEYPYFLTTGRILYQYNAAAMTARAPGLMEIAGEGFIEVNYKDAEKLGFKNGEKIRVTSRRGSITATARVGRKCSEGETWMPFHFPDSPANMLTNAALDEFARIPEFKVCAIRLEKI
;
A
#
# COMPACT_ATOMS: atom_id res chain seq x y z
N MET A 1 -20.03 -23.50 20.19
CA MET A 1 -20.82 -22.37 20.75
C MET A 1 -21.19 -22.74 22.17
N ILE A 2 -20.79 -21.93 23.13
CA ILE A 2 -20.99 -22.10 24.57
C ILE A 2 -22.00 -21.07 25.06
N SER A 3 -22.85 -21.44 26.02
CA SER A 3 -23.83 -20.54 26.63
C SER A 3 -23.36 -20.10 28.02
N CYS A 4 -23.38 -18.81 28.31
CA CYS A 4 -23.13 -18.29 29.66
C CYS A 4 -24.08 -17.14 29.99
N THR A 5 -24.19 -16.79 31.26
CA THR A 5 -25.02 -15.69 31.75
C THR A 5 -24.12 -14.61 32.33
N ILE A 6 -24.11 -13.41 31.73
CA ILE A 6 -23.37 -12.25 32.25
C ILE A 6 -24.38 -11.20 32.72
N ASN A 7 -24.35 -10.84 34.01
CA ASN A 7 -25.31 -9.92 34.66
C ASN A 7 -26.78 -10.27 34.36
N GLY A 8 -27.13 -11.56 34.44
CA GLY A 8 -28.49 -12.05 34.14
C GLY A 8 -28.85 -12.15 32.65
N LYS A 9 -27.98 -11.72 31.73
CA LYS A 9 -28.18 -11.87 30.29
C LYS A 9 -27.50 -13.14 29.78
N THR A 10 -28.28 -14.09 29.29
CA THR A 10 -27.76 -15.29 28.63
C THR A 10 -27.25 -14.96 27.23
N ILE A 11 -26.00 -15.31 26.96
CA ILE A 11 -25.30 -15.04 25.70
C ILE A 11 -24.69 -16.33 25.16
N LYS A 12 -24.50 -16.39 23.85
CA LYS A 12 -23.82 -17.49 23.17
C LYS A 12 -22.55 -16.95 22.52
N VAL A 13 -21.43 -17.63 22.77
CA VAL A 13 -20.12 -17.24 22.25
C VAL A 13 -19.37 -18.46 21.70
N GLU A 14 -18.34 -18.21 20.91
CA GLU A 14 -17.45 -19.26 20.44
C GLU A 14 -16.64 -19.85 21.61
N GLU A 15 -16.27 -21.12 21.46
CA GLU A 15 -15.42 -21.79 22.44
C GLU A 15 -14.05 -21.09 22.53
N ASN A 16 -13.45 -21.06 23.72
CA ASN A 16 -12.22 -20.31 24.04
C ASN A 16 -12.33 -18.78 24.03
N THR A 17 -13.50 -18.18 23.76
CA THR A 17 -13.70 -16.74 23.91
C THR A 17 -13.48 -16.32 25.36
N SER A 18 -12.67 -15.28 25.60
CA SER A 18 -12.47 -14.76 26.96
C SER A 18 -13.76 -14.14 27.51
N ILE A 19 -13.95 -14.15 28.84
CA ILE A 19 -15.09 -13.48 29.49
C ILE A 19 -15.16 -12.01 29.08
N LEU A 20 -14.01 -11.33 28.95
CA LEU A 20 -13.94 -9.93 28.54
C LEU A 20 -14.46 -9.71 27.11
N GLU A 21 -14.07 -10.57 26.17
CA GLU A 21 -14.54 -10.47 24.79
C GLU A 21 -16.02 -10.82 24.67
N ALA A 22 -16.46 -11.87 25.35
CA ALA A 22 -17.86 -12.27 25.43
C ALA A 22 -18.74 -11.11 25.95
N ALA A 23 -18.30 -10.44 27.01
CA ALA A 23 -18.96 -9.26 27.57
C ALA A 23 -19.03 -8.11 26.54
N ARG A 24 -17.90 -7.77 25.90
CA ARG A 24 -17.83 -6.67 24.92
C ARG A 24 -18.67 -6.91 23.67
N GLN A 25 -18.66 -8.13 23.13
CA GLN A 25 -19.50 -8.52 21.99
C GLN A 25 -20.99 -8.33 22.29
N ASN A 26 -21.38 -8.36 23.56
CA ASN A 26 -22.76 -8.25 24.02
C ASN A 26 -23.10 -6.89 24.67
N GLY A 27 -22.22 -5.90 24.52
CA GLY A 27 -22.43 -4.52 24.99
C GLY A 27 -22.18 -4.29 26.49
N ILE A 28 -21.48 -5.21 27.16
CA ILE A 28 -21.17 -5.14 28.59
C ILE A 28 -19.73 -4.63 28.78
N ASP A 29 -19.58 -3.45 29.41
CA ASP A 29 -18.26 -2.83 29.65
C ASP A 29 -17.61 -3.39 30.93
N ILE A 30 -16.51 -4.12 30.76
CA ILE A 30 -15.61 -4.51 31.85
C ILE A 30 -14.37 -3.61 31.78
N PRO A 31 -14.00 -2.92 32.88
CA PRO A 31 -12.94 -1.93 32.86
C PRO A 31 -11.55 -2.55 32.66
N THR A 32 -10.78 -1.99 31.72
CA THR A 32 -9.40 -2.41 31.43
C THR A 32 -8.54 -1.20 31.12
N LEU A 33 -7.25 -1.28 31.47
CA LEU A 33 -6.21 -0.37 30.97
C LEU A 33 -5.20 -1.10 30.08
N CYS A 34 -4.84 -2.36 30.40
CA CYS A 34 -3.81 -3.08 29.66
C CYS A 34 -4.32 -3.82 28.42
N TYR A 35 -5.62 -4.07 28.32
CA TYR A 35 -6.13 -4.95 27.28
C TYR A 35 -6.08 -4.32 25.89
N VAL A 36 -5.44 -5.02 24.94
CA VAL A 36 -5.50 -4.74 23.50
C VAL A 36 -5.91 -6.04 22.82
N LYS A 37 -7.04 -6.03 22.11
CA LYS A 37 -7.67 -7.23 21.51
C LYS A 37 -6.65 -8.04 20.70
N GLY A 38 -6.49 -9.33 21.01
CA GLY A 38 -5.60 -10.26 20.31
C GLY A 38 -4.11 -9.95 20.40
N ILE A 39 -3.70 -8.95 21.19
CA ILE A 39 -2.30 -8.46 21.25
C ILE A 39 -1.78 -8.47 22.69
N ASN A 40 -2.50 -7.83 23.62
CA ASN A 40 -2.07 -7.69 25.01
C ASN A 40 -3.16 -8.12 26.00
N GLU A 41 -2.98 -9.31 26.54
CA GLU A 41 -3.93 -9.94 27.47
C GLU A 41 -3.28 -10.26 28.82
N ILE A 42 -2.15 -9.62 29.15
CA ILE A 42 -1.31 -10.01 30.30
C ILE A 42 -1.99 -9.84 31.67
N GLY A 43 -3.15 -9.17 31.74
CA GLY A 43 -3.90 -8.97 32.98
C GLY A 43 -3.19 -8.08 34.01
N SER A 44 -2.27 -7.21 33.56
CA SER A 44 -1.42 -6.39 34.43
C SER A 44 -2.20 -5.37 35.25
N CYS A 45 -3.21 -4.72 34.66
CA CYS A 45 -3.95 -3.65 35.37
C CYS A 45 -4.86 -4.15 36.49
N ARG A 46 -5.23 -5.44 36.46
CA ARG A 46 -6.18 -6.07 37.38
C ARG A 46 -7.54 -5.36 37.53
N LEU A 47 -7.94 -4.45 36.64
CA LEU A 47 -9.25 -3.79 36.75
C LEU A 47 -10.41 -4.66 36.25
N CYS A 48 -10.13 -5.59 35.35
CA CYS A 48 -11.11 -6.47 34.72
C CYS A 48 -11.49 -7.68 35.58
N MET A 49 -11.41 -7.56 36.90
CA MET A 49 -11.85 -8.64 37.79
C MET A 49 -13.37 -8.77 37.70
N VAL A 50 -13.85 -10.01 37.76
CA VAL A 50 -15.26 -10.40 37.77
C VAL A 50 -15.47 -11.49 38.81
N GLU A 51 -16.72 -11.65 39.24
CA GLU A 51 -17.15 -12.74 40.11
C GLU A 51 -17.85 -13.81 39.26
N VAL A 52 -17.50 -15.07 39.47
CA VAL A 52 -18.13 -16.21 38.79
C VAL A 52 -18.72 -17.11 39.86
N GLU A 53 -19.99 -17.47 39.71
CA GLU A 53 -20.66 -18.35 40.68
C GLU A 53 -19.93 -19.70 40.79
N GLY A 54 -19.74 -20.16 42.03
CA GLY A 54 -18.94 -21.35 42.34
C GLY A 54 -17.45 -21.08 42.58
N LEU A 55 -16.95 -19.85 42.42
CA LEU A 55 -15.60 -19.45 42.82
C LEU A 55 -15.62 -18.51 44.04
N ASP A 56 -14.81 -18.82 45.05
CA ASP A 56 -14.68 -18.00 46.26
C ASP A 56 -13.80 -16.75 46.08
N TYR A 57 -13.20 -16.59 44.89
CA TYR A 57 -12.27 -15.51 44.55
C TYR A 57 -12.63 -14.87 43.21
N MET A 58 -12.19 -13.62 43.03
CA MET A 58 -12.38 -12.90 41.78
C MET A 58 -11.35 -13.36 40.74
N ILE A 59 -11.74 -13.38 39.47
CA ILE A 59 -10.86 -13.76 38.36
C ILE A 59 -10.76 -12.67 37.31
N ALA A 60 -9.66 -12.64 36.56
CA ALA A 60 -9.44 -11.66 35.52
C ALA A 60 -10.18 -12.07 34.23
N ALA A 61 -11.17 -11.29 33.82
CA ALA A 61 -11.98 -11.57 32.63
C ALA A 61 -11.17 -11.64 31.33
N CYS A 62 -10.06 -10.90 31.23
CA CYS A 62 -9.23 -10.84 30.02
C CYS A 62 -8.44 -12.12 29.70
N LYS A 63 -8.27 -13.02 30.68
CA LYS A 63 -7.51 -14.28 30.51
C LYS A 63 -8.34 -15.53 30.73
N THR A 64 -9.56 -15.37 31.21
CA THR A 64 -10.40 -16.51 31.58
C THR A 64 -11.33 -16.80 30.41
N PRO A 65 -11.25 -17.96 29.76
CA PRO A 65 -12.25 -18.41 28.80
C PRO A 65 -13.61 -18.57 29.46
N VAL A 66 -14.68 -18.34 28.71
CA VAL A 66 -16.05 -18.66 29.15
C VAL A 66 -16.24 -20.17 29.20
N THR A 67 -16.84 -20.67 30.29
CA THR A 67 -17.30 -22.06 30.41
C THR A 67 -18.81 -22.17 30.25
N ASP A 68 -19.29 -23.32 29.78
CA ASP A 68 -20.72 -23.55 29.57
C ASP A 68 -21.49 -23.51 30.90
N GLY A 69 -22.63 -22.81 30.90
CA GLY A 69 -23.44 -22.57 32.08
C GLY A 69 -22.85 -21.59 33.10
N ALA A 70 -21.70 -20.93 32.81
CA ALA A 70 -21.10 -19.98 33.75
C ALA A 70 -22.03 -18.79 34.01
N VAL A 71 -22.20 -18.44 35.30
CA VAL A 71 -22.89 -17.22 35.73
C VAL A 71 -21.85 -16.23 36.23
N ILE A 72 -21.78 -15.07 35.56
CA ILE A 72 -20.71 -14.09 35.71
C ILE A 72 -21.32 -12.75 36.11
N HIS A 73 -20.84 -12.19 37.21
CA HIS A 73 -21.20 -10.87 37.70
C HIS A 73 -20.05 -9.90 37.44
N THR A 74 -20.29 -8.86 36.64
CA THR A 74 -19.27 -7.86 36.29
C THR A 74 -19.31 -6.64 37.20
N GLU A 75 -20.37 -6.48 37.99
CA GLU A 75 -20.60 -5.38 38.91
C GLU A 75 -21.14 -5.91 40.25
N SER A 76 -20.49 -5.50 41.33
CA SER A 76 -20.90 -5.76 42.71
C SER A 76 -20.24 -4.71 43.61
N GLU A 77 -20.68 -4.60 44.87
CA GLU A 77 -20.05 -3.71 45.84
C GLU A 77 -18.57 -4.08 46.07
N LYS A 78 -18.29 -5.38 46.19
CA LYS A 78 -16.94 -5.93 46.34
C LYS A 78 -16.05 -5.59 45.15
N LEU A 79 -16.53 -5.78 43.92
CA LEU A 79 -15.79 -5.43 42.70
C LEU A 79 -15.54 -3.93 42.60
N THR A 80 -16.50 -3.11 43.01
CA THR A 80 -16.39 -1.65 43.00
C THR A 80 -15.31 -1.19 43.98
N LEU A 81 -15.32 -1.69 45.21
CA LEU A 81 -14.31 -1.38 46.22
C LEU A 81 -12.91 -1.81 45.75
N TYR A 82 -12.80 -3.03 45.21
CA TYR A 82 -11.53 -3.54 44.67
C TYR A 82 -10.98 -2.65 43.54
N ARG A 83 -11.84 -2.24 42.60
CA ARG A 83 -11.44 -1.37 41.48
C ARG A 83 -11.02 0.02 41.97
N LYS A 84 -11.70 0.58 42.98
CA LYS A 84 -11.30 1.85 43.63
C LYS A 84 -9.87 1.75 44.20
N GLU A 85 -9.58 0.72 44.98
CA GLU A 85 -8.24 0.51 45.56
C GLU A 85 -7.16 0.28 44.48
N MET A 86 -7.46 -0.46 43.42
CA MET A 86 -6.54 -0.62 42.29
C MET A 86 -6.23 0.70 41.57
N LEU A 87 -7.23 1.54 41.35
CA LEU A 87 -7.02 2.86 40.75
C LEU A 87 -6.18 3.76 41.66
N LYS A 88 -6.41 3.75 42.98
CA LYS A 88 -5.54 4.48 43.94
C LYS A 88 -4.08 4.01 43.85
N LEU A 89 -3.82 2.70 43.80
CA LEU A 89 -2.45 2.18 43.67
C LEU A 89 -1.80 2.58 42.34
N ILE A 90 -2.56 2.56 41.24
CA ILE A 90 -2.07 3.02 39.92
C ILE A 90 -1.74 4.51 39.97
N LEU A 91 -2.63 5.34 40.53
CA LEU A 91 -2.43 6.78 40.67
C LEU A 91 -1.22 7.13 41.54
N SER A 92 -0.90 6.33 42.56
CA SER A 92 0.27 6.58 43.42
C SER A 92 1.60 6.69 42.65
N ASN A 93 1.70 6.04 41.48
CA ASN A 93 2.87 6.02 40.60
C ASN A 93 2.65 6.77 39.28
N HIS A 94 1.60 7.57 39.17
CA HIS A 94 1.24 8.33 37.97
C HIS A 94 1.31 9.83 38.25
N GLU A 95 1.97 10.59 37.38
CA GLU A 95 1.92 12.04 37.47
C GLU A 95 0.55 12.57 37.03
N VAL A 96 -0.17 13.21 37.95
CA VAL A 96 -1.50 13.77 37.70
C VAL A 96 -1.36 15.21 37.22
N ASP A 97 -1.33 15.39 35.90
CA ASP A 97 -1.30 16.70 35.23
C ASP A 97 -2.43 16.84 34.19
N CYS A 98 -3.57 16.20 34.46
CA CYS A 98 -4.66 15.98 33.49
C CYS A 98 -5.04 17.22 32.67
N MET A 99 -5.06 18.42 33.25
CA MET A 99 -5.44 19.64 32.52
C MET A 99 -4.43 20.03 31.42
N ASN A 100 -3.15 19.71 31.62
CA ASN A 100 -2.07 19.97 30.68
C ASN A 100 -1.72 18.73 29.83
N CYS A 101 -2.30 17.57 30.14
CA CYS A 101 -2.06 16.33 29.42
C CYS A 101 -2.71 16.34 28.02
N PRO A 102 -2.00 15.90 26.95
CA PRO A 102 -2.57 15.78 25.61
C PRO A 102 -3.73 14.79 25.50
N GLU A 103 -3.73 13.77 26.37
CA GLU A 103 -4.78 12.73 26.43
C GLU A 103 -5.98 13.13 27.30
N ASN A 104 -6.11 14.39 27.72
CA ASN A 104 -7.26 14.83 28.50
C ASN A 104 -8.57 14.63 27.72
N GLY A 105 -9.52 13.90 28.30
CA GLY A 105 -10.77 13.49 27.66
C GLY A 105 -10.71 12.16 26.91
N ALA A 106 -9.53 11.74 26.45
CA ALA A 106 -9.30 10.45 25.77
C ALA A 106 -8.65 9.39 26.68
N CYS A 107 -8.01 9.82 27.78
CA CYS A 107 -7.29 8.98 28.73
C CYS A 107 -8.23 7.97 29.42
N ARG A 108 -8.02 6.68 29.18
CA ARG A 108 -8.83 5.62 29.81
C ARG A 108 -8.64 5.57 31.33
N LEU A 109 -7.45 5.91 31.85
CA LEU A 109 -7.24 6.02 33.30
C LEU A 109 -8.11 7.13 33.90
N GLN A 110 -8.13 8.31 33.28
CA GLN A 110 -8.97 9.43 33.71
C GLN A 110 -10.45 9.04 33.73
N TYR A 111 -10.94 8.42 32.65
CA TYR A 111 -12.32 7.91 32.57
C TYR A 111 -12.65 6.96 33.72
N LEU A 112 -11.78 5.98 34.01
CA LEU A 112 -12.01 5.00 35.07
C LEU A 112 -11.96 5.63 36.47
N CYS A 113 -11.03 6.55 36.72
CA CYS A 113 -10.99 7.30 37.98
C CYS A 113 -12.28 8.10 38.20
N ASN A 114 -12.82 8.75 37.16
CA ASN A 114 -14.11 9.43 37.24
C ASN A 114 -15.27 8.45 37.50
N LYS A 115 -15.33 7.33 36.76
CA LYS A 115 -16.37 6.29 36.91
C LYS A 115 -16.44 5.72 38.34
N TYR A 116 -15.30 5.57 38.99
CA TYR A 116 -15.18 5.01 40.34
C TYR A 116 -14.95 6.07 41.44
N GLU A 117 -15.08 7.36 41.10
CA GLU A 117 -14.94 8.49 42.03
C GLU A 117 -13.60 8.53 42.78
N VAL A 118 -12.51 8.10 42.14
CA VAL A 118 -11.15 8.14 42.70
C VAL A 118 -10.49 9.46 42.30
N ARG A 119 -10.35 10.37 43.25
CA ARG A 119 -9.79 11.71 43.02
C ARG A 119 -8.28 11.79 43.24
N GLU A 120 -7.80 11.10 44.26
CA GLU A 120 -6.40 11.09 44.66
C GLU A 120 -6.01 9.72 45.23
N SER A 121 -4.71 9.53 45.44
CA SER A 121 -4.16 8.37 46.12
C SER A 121 -3.57 8.80 47.45
N GLU A 122 -3.95 8.10 48.51
CA GLU A 122 -3.31 8.22 49.84
C GLU A 122 -1.95 7.51 49.90
N TYR A 123 -1.61 6.72 48.86
CA TYR A 123 -0.36 5.99 48.75
C TYR A 123 0.71 6.82 48.03
N TYR A 124 1.96 6.71 48.48
CA TYR A 124 3.11 7.33 47.81
C TYR A 124 3.87 6.30 46.98
N GLY A 125 3.78 6.43 45.66
CA GLY A 125 4.52 5.59 44.73
C GLY A 125 6.01 5.88 44.72
N SER A 126 6.73 4.94 44.13
CA SER A 126 8.19 4.97 44.05
C SER A 126 8.67 5.92 42.93
N ARG A 127 7.85 6.15 41.88
CA ARG A 127 8.17 7.03 40.74
C ARG A 127 8.10 8.53 41.05
N THR A 128 7.19 8.96 41.93
CA THR A 128 7.05 10.38 42.30
C THR A 128 8.31 10.94 42.97
N LYS A 129 9.09 10.07 43.63
CA LYS A 129 10.39 10.42 44.26
C LYS A 129 11.54 10.59 43.25
N LEU A 130 11.34 10.24 41.98
CA LEU A 130 12.37 10.21 40.95
C LEU A 130 12.06 11.08 39.73
N LYS A 131 11.13 12.03 39.87
CA LYS A 131 10.69 12.94 38.81
C LYS A 131 11.86 13.58 38.03
N ASN A 132 12.93 13.95 38.73
CA ASN A 132 14.12 14.59 38.14
C ASN A 132 15.09 13.63 37.44
N LYS A 133 14.86 12.31 37.49
CA LYS A 133 15.74 11.28 36.89
C LYS A 133 15.22 10.70 35.58
N PHE A 134 13.96 10.94 35.23
CA PHE A 134 13.33 10.39 34.03
C PHE A 134 12.90 11.52 33.08
N PRO A 135 13.72 11.86 32.06
CA PRO A 135 13.37 12.91 31.12
C PRO A 135 12.24 12.47 30.20
N LEU A 136 11.49 13.46 29.68
CA LEU A 136 10.64 13.30 28.52
C LEU A 136 11.50 12.86 27.33
N LEU A 137 11.11 11.78 26.65
CA LEU A 137 11.77 11.33 25.42
C LEU A 137 10.94 11.77 24.21
N ASP A 138 11.40 12.80 23.53
CA ASP A 138 10.68 13.45 22.43
C ASP A 138 11.57 13.73 21.21
N SER A 139 12.70 13.03 21.05
CA SER A 139 13.58 13.27 19.90
C SER A 139 13.00 12.74 18.58
N ASN A 140 12.03 11.82 18.63
CA ASN A 140 11.30 11.37 17.44
C ASN A 140 10.35 12.47 16.92
N PRO A 141 10.22 12.68 15.59
CA PRO A 141 9.42 13.78 15.05
C PRO A 141 7.92 13.68 15.32
N TYR A 142 7.40 12.47 15.60
CA TYR A 142 5.96 12.23 15.71
C TYR A 142 5.50 11.74 17.08
N ILE A 143 6.34 11.03 17.80
CA ILE A 143 5.98 10.31 19.04
C ILE A 143 6.77 10.88 20.21
N ALA A 144 6.11 11.08 21.35
CA ALA A 144 6.74 11.43 22.62
C ALA A 144 6.41 10.39 23.69
N TYR A 145 7.38 10.11 24.57
CA TYR A 145 7.22 9.25 25.74
C TYR A 145 7.53 9.97 27.04
N ASP A 146 6.51 10.12 27.88
CA ASP A 146 6.61 10.56 29.26
C ASP A 146 6.52 9.35 30.21
N PRO A 147 7.65 8.90 30.79
CA PRO A 147 7.65 7.76 31.71
C PRO A 147 6.89 8.01 33.01
N LEU A 148 6.69 9.26 33.43
CA LEU A 148 6.03 9.60 34.69
C LEU A 148 4.52 9.34 34.64
N LYS A 149 3.95 9.27 33.43
CA LYS A 149 2.54 8.93 33.16
C LYS A 149 2.32 7.44 32.85
N CYS A 150 3.38 6.64 32.84
CA CYS A 150 3.30 5.24 32.45
C CYS A 150 2.66 4.39 33.55
N VAL A 151 1.61 3.64 33.22
CA VAL A 151 0.99 2.67 34.14
C VAL A 151 1.57 1.25 34.02
N HIS A 152 2.66 1.08 33.26
CA HIS A 152 3.34 -0.19 32.99
C HIS A 152 2.40 -1.32 32.54
N CYS A 153 1.38 -0.99 31.76
CA CYS A 153 0.42 -1.95 31.23
C CYS A 153 0.97 -2.84 30.10
N GLN A 154 2.16 -2.50 29.59
CA GLN A 154 2.87 -3.16 28.49
C GLN A 154 2.10 -3.27 27.16
N ALA A 155 1.00 -2.50 27.00
CA ALA A 155 0.26 -2.44 25.74
C ALA A 155 1.17 -1.97 24.60
N CYS A 156 1.97 -0.95 24.87
CA CYS A 156 2.90 -0.37 23.91
C CYS A 156 4.02 -1.34 23.49
N ILE A 157 4.56 -2.12 24.43
CA ILE A 157 5.54 -3.19 24.17
C ILE A 157 4.90 -4.29 23.34
N SER A 158 3.71 -4.76 23.72
CA SER A 158 3.01 -5.84 23.02
C SER A 158 2.65 -5.45 21.60
N VAL A 159 2.18 -4.22 21.36
CA VAL A 159 1.89 -3.74 20.00
C VAL A 159 3.17 -3.59 19.18
N CYS A 160 4.27 -3.11 19.77
CA CYS A 160 5.55 -3.00 19.06
C CYS A 160 6.11 -4.38 18.69
N ASN A 161 5.99 -5.38 19.58
CA ASN A 161 6.70 -6.65 19.46
C ASN A 161 5.83 -7.75 18.84
N LYS A 162 4.51 -7.75 19.05
CA LYS A 162 3.61 -8.78 18.53
C LYS A 162 2.76 -8.32 17.35
N ALA A 163 2.46 -7.03 17.24
CA ALA A 163 1.62 -6.52 16.17
C ALA A 163 2.46 -5.90 15.04
N ALA A 164 3.32 -4.94 15.36
CA ALA A 164 4.25 -4.39 14.37
C ALA A 164 5.48 -5.28 14.15
N VAL A 165 5.86 -6.09 15.14
CA VAL A 165 7.04 -6.97 15.12
C VAL A 165 8.33 -6.20 14.80
N ASN A 166 8.45 -5.01 15.39
CA ASN A 166 9.63 -4.15 15.30
C ASN A 166 10.65 -4.43 16.41
N HIS A 167 10.19 -4.95 17.56
CA HIS A 167 11.05 -5.29 18.72
C HIS A 167 11.87 -4.13 19.28
N THR A 168 11.43 -2.89 19.06
CA THR A 168 12.15 -1.68 19.51
C THR A 168 11.79 -1.24 20.92
N MET A 169 10.78 -1.85 21.53
CA MET A 169 10.33 -1.52 22.88
C MET A 169 10.44 -2.72 23.80
N LYS A 170 10.96 -2.49 25.00
CA LYS A 170 11.18 -3.55 26.00
C LYS A 170 10.89 -3.07 27.41
N SER A 171 10.62 -4.03 28.29
CA SER A 171 10.57 -3.77 29.71
C SER A 171 12.00 -3.64 30.22
N GLY A 172 12.31 -2.51 30.84
CA GLY A 172 13.61 -2.22 31.43
C GLY A 172 13.55 -2.07 32.94
N ARG A 173 14.72 -1.93 33.54
CA ARG A 173 14.88 -1.55 34.95
C ARG A 173 15.98 -0.52 35.13
N THR A 174 15.74 0.47 35.97
CA THR A 174 16.76 1.40 36.44
C THR A 174 16.81 1.31 37.96
N GLY A 175 17.86 0.69 38.52
CA GLY A 175 17.91 0.35 39.95
C GLY A 175 16.79 -0.63 40.34
N VAL A 176 15.99 -0.29 41.35
CA VAL A 176 14.85 -1.11 41.82
C VAL A 176 13.54 -0.83 41.06
N PHE A 177 13.55 0.02 40.03
CA PHE A 177 12.33 0.54 39.39
C PHE A 177 12.10 -0.05 38.00
N HIS A 178 10.85 -0.36 37.70
CA HIS A 178 10.41 -0.84 36.38
C HIS A 178 10.02 0.32 35.46
N LEU A 179 10.57 0.33 34.24
CA LEU A 179 10.31 1.33 33.22
C LEU A 179 10.10 0.67 31.84
N VAL A 180 9.49 1.38 30.91
CA VAL A 180 9.49 1.00 29.49
C VAL A 180 10.68 1.68 28.84
N GLU A 181 11.60 0.90 28.27
CA GLU A 181 12.68 1.43 27.45
C GLU A 181 12.11 1.76 26.07
N ALA A 182 11.77 3.03 25.87
CA ALA A 182 11.22 3.53 24.62
C ALA A 182 12.33 4.14 23.74
N PRO A 183 12.30 3.91 22.41
CA PRO A 183 13.38 4.28 21.50
C PRO A 183 13.37 5.76 21.10
N PHE A 184 12.79 6.67 21.87
CA PHE A 184 12.52 8.06 21.44
C PHE A 184 13.51 9.10 22.00
N GLY A 185 14.69 8.65 22.45
CA GLY A 185 15.80 9.52 22.86
C GLY A 185 16.64 10.04 21.68
N ALA A 186 17.73 10.75 21.96
CA ALA A 186 18.54 11.45 20.95
C ALA A 186 19.03 10.56 19.80
N ASN A 187 19.31 9.28 20.06
CA ASN A 187 19.78 8.31 19.08
C ASN A 187 18.64 7.49 18.43
N TRP A 188 17.39 7.95 18.47
CA TRP A 188 16.23 7.18 18.00
C TRP A 188 16.38 6.66 16.56
N LYS A 189 17.08 7.39 15.67
CA LYS A 189 17.31 7.00 14.27
C LYS A 189 18.04 5.66 14.12
N GLU A 190 18.78 5.24 15.14
CA GLU A 190 19.57 3.99 15.15
C GLU A 190 18.80 2.80 15.76
N THR A 191 17.61 3.04 16.30
CA THR A 191 16.88 2.05 17.11
C THR A 191 16.05 1.06 16.29
N GLY A 192 15.89 1.29 14.98
CA GLY A 192 14.98 0.53 14.12
C GLY A 192 13.51 0.93 14.24
N CYS A 193 13.16 1.98 15.00
CA CYS A 193 11.77 2.43 15.13
C CYS A 193 11.25 3.02 13.82
N GLU A 194 10.21 2.39 13.26
CA GLU A 194 9.56 2.82 12.02
C GLU A 194 8.67 4.06 12.16
N SER A 195 8.49 4.61 13.37
CA SER A 195 7.56 5.71 13.66
C SER A 195 6.10 5.44 13.26
N CYS A 196 5.67 4.18 13.31
CA CYS A 196 4.31 3.78 12.92
C CYS A 196 3.19 4.31 13.85
N GLY A 197 3.53 4.71 15.08
CA GLY A 197 2.57 5.29 16.04
C GLY A 197 1.58 4.30 16.65
N ASN A 198 1.63 3.01 16.31
CA ASN A 198 0.73 1.99 16.88
C ASN A 198 0.88 1.88 18.41
N CYS A 199 2.09 2.08 18.94
CA CYS A 199 2.34 2.08 20.38
C CYS A 199 1.72 3.26 21.13
N ALA A 200 1.69 4.44 20.51
CA ALA A 200 1.06 5.63 21.08
C ALA A 200 -0.46 5.46 21.11
N TYR A 201 -1.05 4.94 20.03
CA TYR A 201 -2.49 4.68 19.98
C TYR A 201 -2.96 3.60 20.98
N ALA A 202 -2.10 2.62 21.27
CA ALA A 202 -2.38 1.60 22.27
C ALA A 202 -2.17 2.06 23.72
N CYS A 203 -1.64 3.26 23.95
CA CYS A 203 -1.38 3.76 25.29
C CYS A 203 -2.71 4.21 25.93
N PRO A 204 -3.13 3.64 27.08
CA PRO A 204 -4.37 4.02 27.73
C PRO A 204 -4.26 5.33 28.54
N THR A 205 -3.08 5.95 28.57
CA THR A 205 -2.75 7.16 29.32
C THR A 205 -1.91 8.10 28.47
N GLY A 206 -1.62 9.30 28.98
CA GLY A 206 -0.71 10.27 28.33
C GLY A 206 0.77 9.91 28.35
N ALA A 207 1.14 8.65 28.57
CA ALA A 207 2.55 8.25 28.62
C ALA A 207 3.18 8.21 27.23
N LEU A 208 2.49 7.65 26.23
CA LEU A 208 2.92 7.71 24.83
C LEU A 208 1.87 8.46 24.05
N THR A 209 2.26 9.55 23.40
CA THR A 209 1.35 10.39 22.64
C THR A 209 1.91 10.69 21.27
N MET A 210 1.01 10.91 20.31
CA MET A 210 1.37 11.62 19.08
C MET A 210 1.55 13.09 19.44
N LYS A 211 2.70 13.69 19.12
CA LYS A 211 3.00 15.09 19.47
C LYS A 211 1.89 16.07 19.09
N ARG A 212 1.21 15.82 17.98
CA ARG A 212 0.10 16.64 17.46
C ARG A 212 -1.12 16.70 18.38
N GLN A 213 -1.32 15.70 19.25
CA GLN A 213 -2.41 15.69 20.23
C GLN A 213 -2.28 16.82 21.26
N GLN A 214 -1.11 17.44 21.40
CA GLN A 214 -0.94 18.60 22.28
C GLN A 214 -1.86 19.77 21.90
N HIS A 215 -2.27 19.88 20.64
CA HIS A 215 -2.98 21.05 20.09
C HIS A 215 -4.51 20.92 20.03
N TYR A 216 -5.08 19.81 20.49
CA TYR A 216 -6.53 19.63 20.54
C TYR A 216 -6.97 18.78 21.74
N ARG A 217 -8.28 18.74 21.98
CA ARG A 217 -8.94 17.85 22.93
C ARG A 217 -10.01 17.02 22.23
N GLU A 218 -10.31 15.85 22.79
CA GLU A 218 -11.22 14.87 22.17
C GLU A 218 -12.62 15.45 21.88
N TRP A 219 -13.12 16.33 22.75
CA TRP A 219 -14.43 16.97 22.57
C TRP A 219 -14.43 18.13 21.55
N GLU A 220 -13.26 18.55 21.05
CA GLU A 220 -13.15 19.62 20.04
C GLU A 220 -13.10 19.06 18.61
N VAL A 221 -13.06 17.74 18.45
CA VAL A 221 -12.78 17.09 17.17
C VAL A 221 -13.90 16.16 16.73
N LYS A 222 -14.00 15.96 15.42
CA LYS A 222 -14.81 14.90 14.81
C LYS A 222 -13.93 13.90 14.09
N LYS A 223 -14.41 12.65 14.00
CA LYS A 223 -13.71 11.54 13.33
C LYS A 223 -14.44 11.19 12.03
N VAL A 224 -13.71 11.15 10.92
CA VAL A 224 -14.26 10.82 9.60
C VAL A 224 -13.55 9.59 9.04
N LEU A 225 -14.29 8.49 8.88
CA LEU A 225 -13.75 7.22 8.36
C LEU A 225 -13.44 7.33 6.86
N THR A 226 -12.20 7.05 6.48
CA THR A 226 -11.74 7.05 5.09
C THR A 226 -10.66 5.98 4.86
N THR A 227 -10.13 5.93 3.64
CA THR A 227 -9.12 4.96 3.21
C THR A 227 -7.83 5.66 2.80
N CYS A 228 -6.68 5.07 3.16
CA CYS A 228 -5.36 5.65 2.90
C CYS A 228 -5.10 5.87 1.39
N PRO A 229 -4.59 7.05 0.99
CA PRO A 229 -4.32 7.34 -0.42
C PRO A 229 -2.96 6.82 -0.90
N HIS A 230 -2.17 6.10 -0.08
CA HIS A 230 -0.78 5.75 -0.41
C HIS A 230 -0.65 4.41 -1.13
N CYS A 231 -0.19 3.35 -0.45
CA CYS A 231 0.01 2.02 -1.05
C CYS A 231 -1.32 1.25 -1.21
N ALA A 232 -1.32 0.22 -2.06
CA ALA A 232 -2.50 -0.60 -2.37
C ALA A 232 -2.97 -1.55 -1.25
N THR A 233 -2.48 -1.42 -0.02
CA THR A 233 -3.00 -2.20 1.12
C THR A 233 -4.44 -1.82 1.45
N GLY A 234 -4.84 -0.54 1.29
CA GLY A 234 -6.20 -0.10 1.58
C GLY A 234 -6.50 0.04 3.08
N CYS A 235 -5.53 0.51 3.87
CA CYS A 235 -5.75 0.72 5.31
C CYS A 235 -6.84 1.76 5.57
N GLN A 236 -7.80 1.41 6.43
CA GLN A 236 -8.84 2.34 6.86
C GLN A 236 -8.46 3.05 8.16
N TYR A 237 -8.82 4.32 8.24
CA TYR A 237 -8.57 5.15 9.42
C TYR A 237 -9.57 6.29 9.53
N TYR A 238 -9.62 6.89 10.71
CA TYR A 238 -10.34 8.12 10.96
C TYR A 238 -9.41 9.32 10.79
N LEU A 239 -9.80 10.25 9.93
CA LEU A 239 -9.25 11.62 9.95
C LEU A 239 -9.86 12.36 11.14
N VAL A 240 -9.01 12.88 12.03
CA VAL A 240 -9.41 13.68 13.17
C VAL A 240 -9.41 15.15 12.75
N VAL A 241 -10.57 15.79 12.81
CA VAL A 241 -10.79 17.14 12.26
C VAL A 241 -11.19 18.11 13.36
N LYS A 242 -10.48 19.24 13.46
CA LYS A 242 -10.78 20.41 14.29
C LYS A 242 -10.92 21.64 13.39
N ASP A 243 -11.99 22.41 13.51
CA ASP A 243 -12.16 23.68 12.77
C ASP A 243 -11.83 23.57 11.27
N ASN A 244 -12.34 22.52 10.62
CA ASN A 244 -12.12 22.22 9.19
C ASN A 244 -10.63 21.99 8.80
N LYS A 245 -9.79 21.63 9.78
CA LYS A 245 -8.39 21.20 9.58
C LYS A 245 -8.18 19.79 10.12
N ILE A 246 -7.43 18.99 9.38
CA ILE A 246 -7.04 17.65 9.85
C ILE A 246 -5.88 17.82 10.82
N VAL A 247 -6.06 17.36 12.05
CA VAL A 247 -5.08 17.51 13.14
C VAL A 247 -4.36 16.20 13.48
N ASN A 248 -4.99 15.06 13.22
CA ASN A 248 -4.44 13.74 13.51
C ASN A 248 -5.13 12.62 12.70
N VAL A 249 -4.60 11.40 12.80
CA VAL A 249 -5.19 10.17 12.24
C VAL A 249 -5.28 9.10 13.32
N GLU A 250 -6.39 8.38 13.37
CA GLU A 250 -6.60 7.21 14.24
C GLU A 250 -6.90 5.96 13.42
N ALA A 251 -6.30 4.83 13.76
CA ALA A 251 -6.52 3.60 13.01
C ALA A 251 -7.97 3.12 13.18
N ALA A 252 -8.60 2.66 12.10
CA ALA A 252 -9.84 1.91 12.17
C ALA A 252 -9.53 0.41 12.11
N ASP A 253 -10.42 -0.41 12.68
CA ASP A 253 -10.38 -1.87 12.53
C ASP A 253 -10.88 -2.27 11.14
N GLY A 254 -10.10 -1.91 10.12
CA GLY A 254 -10.41 -2.18 8.72
C GLY A 254 -10.03 -3.60 8.28
N PRO A 255 -10.64 -4.10 7.20
CA PRO A 255 -10.50 -5.49 6.77
C PRO A 255 -9.09 -5.87 6.30
N SER A 256 -8.28 -4.89 5.86
CA SER A 256 -6.94 -5.15 5.36
C SER A 256 -5.84 -4.79 6.38
N ASN A 257 -6.15 -3.94 7.36
CA ASN A 257 -5.17 -3.40 8.29
C ASN A 257 -5.37 -3.78 9.75
N HIS A 258 -6.56 -4.24 10.17
CA HIS A 258 -6.84 -4.72 11.53
C HIS A 258 -6.34 -3.78 12.64
N GLY A 259 -6.58 -2.47 12.48
CA GLY A 259 -6.16 -1.45 13.44
C GLY A 259 -4.69 -1.02 13.35
N LEU A 260 -3.91 -1.55 12.40
CA LEU A 260 -2.51 -1.15 12.19
C LEU A 260 -2.38 -0.05 11.15
N LEU A 261 -1.41 0.85 11.35
CA LEU A 261 -0.98 1.83 10.35
C LEU A 261 0.55 1.88 10.27
N CYS A 262 1.05 2.41 9.14
CA CYS A 262 2.44 2.78 8.96
C CYS A 262 2.63 4.29 9.16
N VAL A 263 3.88 4.77 9.20
CA VAL A 263 4.20 6.19 9.36
C VAL A 263 3.57 7.08 8.28
N LYS A 264 3.49 6.62 7.01
CA LYS A 264 2.81 7.36 5.95
C LYS A 264 1.31 7.50 6.21
N GLY A 265 0.65 6.42 6.61
CA GLY A 265 -0.77 6.42 6.93
C GLY A 265 -1.10 7.26 8.17
N LYS A 266 -0.24 7.18 9.19
CA LYS A 266 -0.42 7.86 10.48
C LYS A 266 -0.05 9.35 10.45
N SER A 267 0.96 9.72 9.67
CA SER A 267 1.58 11.05 9.76
C SER A 267 1.90 11.71 8.42
N GLY A 268 1.92 10.96 7.32
CA GLY A 268 2.19 11.47 5.97
C GLY A 268 0.96 11.56 5.06
N SER A 269 -0.25 11.38 5.59
CA SER A 269 -1.47 11.18 4.81
C SER A 269 -2.34 12.43 4.68
N PHE A 270 -1.98 13.55 5.30
CA PHE A 270 -2.82 14.75 5.29
C PHE A 270 -2.11 16.11 5.33
N ASP A 271 -0.81 16.21 5.70
CA ASP A 271 -0.13 17.52 5.78
C ASP A 271 -0.15 18.32 4.47
N PHE A 272 -0.05 17.61 3.34
CA PHE A 272 -0.12 18.20 2.02
C PHE A 272 -1.48 18.85 1.69
N VAL A 273 -2.58 18.45 2.37
CA VAL A 273 -3.93 18.96 2.10
C VAL A 273 -4.02 20.46 2.32
N HIS A 274 -3.36 20.95 3.38
CA HIS A 274 -3.32 22.37 3.75
C HIS A 274 -1.99 23.05 3.39
N SER A 275 -1.23 22.46 2.46
CA SER A 275 0.06 23.01 2.06
C SER A 275 -0.12 24.36 1.37
N PRO A 276 0.74 25.37 1.66
CA PRO A 276 0.62 26.70 1.07
C PRO A 276 0.94 26.74 -0.44
N ASP A 277 1.62 25.73 -0.98
CA ASP A 277 2.00 25.64 -2.40
C ASP A 277 1.00 24.85 -3.25
N ARG A 278 -0.19 24.59 -2.70
CA ARG A 278 -1.31 23.97 -3.42
C ARG A 278 -1.78 24.87 -4.56
N LEU A 279 -2.09 24.25 -5.70
CA LEU A 279 -2.78 24.95 -6.79
C LEU A 279 -4.21 25.28 -6.37
N THR A 280 -4.60 26.56 -6.44
CA THR A 280 -5.93 27.03 -5.98
C THR A 280 -6.76 27.66 -7.09
N GLN A 281 -6.15 27.96 -8.24
CA GLN A 281 -6.77 28.59 -9.41
C GLN A 281 -6.32 27.88 -10.70
N PRO A 282 -7.17 27.81 -11.74
CA PRO A 282 -6.75 27.40 -13.06
C PRO A 282 -5.67 28.32 -13.62
N LEU A 283 -4.67 27.75 -14.26
CA LEU A 283 -3.55 28.48 -14.87
C LEU A 283 -3.47 28.19 -16.36
N ILE A 284 -3.20 29.22 -17.16
CA ILE A 284 -2.84 29.07 -18.59
C ILE A 284 -1.45 29.66 -18.80
N LYS A 285 -0.59 28.94 -19.51
CA LYS A 285 0.75 29.39 -19.86
C LYS A 285 0.70 30.38 -21.01
N ASN A 286 1.23 31.57 -20.79
CA ASN A 286 1.41 32.55 -21.84
C ASN A 286 2.63 32.16 -22.69
N LYS A 287 2.39 31.68 -23.92
CA LYS A 287 3.46 31.20 -24.83
C LYS A 287 4.50 32.26 -25.18
N LYS A 288 4.18 33.57 -25.07
CA LYS A 288 5.15 34.65 -25.35
C LYS A 288 6.11 34.90 -24.19
N THR A 289 5.65 34.76 -22.95
CA THR A 289 6.44 35.06 -21.75
C THR A 289 6.95 33.81 -21.03
N GLY A 290 6.36 32.64 -21.34
CA GLY A 290 6.63 31.37 -20.67
C GLY A 290 6.03 31.25 -19.26
N LYS A 291 5.29 32.27 -18.79
CA LYS A 291 4.74 32.31 -17.42
C LYS A 291 3.30 31.83 -17.37
N PHE A 292 2.91 31.24 -16.24
CA PHE A 292 1.52 30.88 -15.95
C PHE A 292 0.74 32.09 -15.44
N GLU A 293 -0.46 32.28 -15.96
CA GLU A 293 -1.40 33.34 -15.57
C GLU A 293 -2.67 32.70 -14.99
N GLU A 294 -3.16 33.21 -13.87
CA GLU A 294 -4.43 32.81 -13.28
C GLU A 294 -5.60 33.22 -14.18
N VAL A 295 -6.56 32.31 -14.38
CA VAL A 295 -7.75 32.54 -15.19
C VAL A 295 -9.01 32.02 -14.51
N SER A 296 -10.18 32.48 -14.97
CA SER A 296 -11.46 31.91 -14.53
C SER A 296 -11.64 30.48 -15.04
N TRP A 297 -12.46 29.69 -14.33
CA TRP A 297 -12.84 28.35 -14.78
C TRP A 297 -13.50 28.36 -16.15
N GLU A 298 -14.41 29.30 -16.40
CA GLU A 298 -15.08 29.42 -17.70
C GLU A 298 -14.06 29.53 -18.84
N LYS A 299 -13.06 30.40 -18.69
CA LYS A 299 -11.98 30.57 -19.67
C LYS A 299 -11.07 29.35 -19.76
N ALA A 300 -10.72 28.73 -18.64
CA ALA A 300 -9.87 27.53 -18.62
C ALA A 300 -10.53 26.35 -19.34
N ILE A 301 -11.81 26.10 -19.05
CA ILE A 301 -12.60 25.03 -19.65
C ILE A 301 -12.83 25.30 -21.14
N SER A 302 -13.28 26.50 -21.52
CA SER A 302 -13.54 26.83 -22.92
C SER A 302 -12.27 26.73 -23.76
N TYR A 303 -11.17 27.34 -23.30
CA TYR A 303 -9.88 27.27 -23.99
C TYR A 303 -9.39 25.83 -24.14
N THR A 304 -9.47 25.03 -23.07
CA THR A 304 -9.04 23.62 -23.11
C THR A 304 -9.86 22.81 -24.11
N ALA A 305 -11.18 22.93 -24.07
CA ALA A 305 -12.09 22.21 -24.97
C ALA A 305 -11.88 22.64 -26.43
N GLU A 306 -11.80 23.94 -26.70
CA GLU A 306 -11.55 24.49 -28.03
C GLU A 306 -10.25 23.93 -28.62
N ARG A 307 -9.15 23.98 -27.87
CA ARG A 307 -7.84 23.51 -28.34
C ARG A 307 -7.81 22.01 -28.63
N PHE A 308 -8.39 21.17 -27.77
CA PHE A 308 -8.48 19.73 -28.07
C PHE A 308 -9.37 19.45 -29.28
N MET A 309 -10.50 20.14 -29.42
CA MET A 309 -11.41 19.95 -30.54
C MET A 309 -10.83 20.46 -31.88
N GLU A 310 -10.03 21.53 -31.86
CA GLU A 310 -9.25 21.99 -33.01
C GLU A 310 -8.25 20.93 -33.47
N LEU A 311 -7.49 20.34 -32.55
CA LEU A 311 -6.54 19.26 -32.85
C LEU A 311 -7.26 18.02 -33.39
N LYS A 312 -8.36 17.60 -32.75
CA LYS A 312 -9.21 16.50 -33.24
C LYS A 312 -9.71 16.76 -34.65
N LYS A 313 -10.18 17.97 -34.95
CA LYS A 313 -10.68 18.35 -36.29
C LYS A 313 -9.57 18.33 -37.34
N LYS A 314 -8.36 18.76 -36.98
CA LYS A 314 -7.23 18.86 -37.91
C LYS A 314 -6.52 17.53 -38.14
N TYR A 315 -6.37 16.70 -37.12
CA TYR A 315 -5.51 15.51 -37.14
C TYR A 315 -6.23 14.19 -36.78
N GLY A 316 -7.50 14.25 -36.39
CA GLY A 316 -8.29 13.09 -35.97
C GLY A 316 -8.18 12.77 -34.47
N GLY A 317 -9.09 11.95 -33.96
CA GLY A 317 -9.16 11.58 -32.54
C GLY A 317 -7.93 10.82 -32.03
N ASP A 318 -7.33 9.97 -32.88
CA ASP A 318 -6.12 9.20 -32.55
C ASP A 318 -4.88 10.07 -32.32
N SER A 319 -4.94 11.38 -32.63
CA SER A 319 -3.87 12.35 -32.31
C SER A 319 -3.90 12.85 -30.86
N LEU A 320 -4.90 12.44 -30.09
CA LEU A 320 -5.09 12.84 -28.70
C LEU A 320 -4.90 11.64 -27.77
N ALA A 321 -4.49 11.91 -26.53
CA ALA A 321 -4.38 10.90 -25.48
C ALA A 321 -4.76 11.48 -24.11
N GLY A 322 -5.19 10.62 -23.18
CA GLY A 322 -5.51 11.03 -21.81
C GLY A 322 -5.18 9.98 -20.75
N PHE A 323 -4.42 10.37 -19.73
CA PHE A 323 -4.01 9.47 -18.65
C PHE A 323 -4.79 9.72 -17.36
N ALA A 324 -5.24 8.64 -16.73
CA ALA A 324 -6.01 8.68 -15.50
C ALA A 324 -5.15 8.36 -14.28
N CYS A 325 -5.48 9.00 -13.16
CA CYS A 325 -4.72 8.89 -11.93
C CYS A 325 -5.07 7.65 -11.10
N SER A 326 -4.14 6.72 -10.88
CA SER A 326 -4.31 5.59 -9.95
C SER A 326 -4.28 5.99 -8.46
N ARG A 327 -4.18 7.30 -8.16
CA ARG A 327 -4.35 7.86 -6.81
C ARG A 327 -5.75 8.42 -6.57
N SER A 328 -6.48 8.72 -7.65
CA SER A 328 -7.82 9.29 -7.62
C SER A 328 -8.88 8.21 -7.40
N ALA A 329 -10.11 8.64 -7.14
CA ALA A 329 -11.23 7.74 -6.90
C ALA A 329 -11.62 7.01 -8.19
N ASN A 330 -12.26 5.85 -8.08
CA ASN A 330 -12.76 5.09 -9.23
C ASN A 330 -13.66 5.94 -10.14
N GLU A 331 -14.47 6.81 -9.52
CA GLU A 331 -15.38 7.71 -10.19
C GLU A 331 -14.64 8.75 -11.03
N ASP A 332 -13.55 9.33 -10.50
CA ASP A 332 -12.69 10.26 -11.25
C ASP A 332 -12.08 9.54 -12.47
N ILE A 333 -11.56 8.33 -12.25
CA ILE A 333 -10.88 7.53 -13.30
C ILE A 333 -11.87 7.12 -14.40
N TYR A 334 -13.07 6.68 -14.02
CA TYR A 334 -14.13 6.35 -14.95
C TYR A 334 -14.50 7.55 -15.83
N MET A 335 -14.56 8.75 -15.25
CA MET A 335 -14.87 9.97 -16.01
C MET A 335 -13.74 10.36 -16.97
N VAL A 336 -12.47 10.20 -16.61
CA VAL A 336 -11.33 10.45 -17.51
C VAL A 336 -11.40 9.53 -18.74
N GLN A 337 -11.53 8.22 -18.54
CA GLN A 337 -11.56 7.29 -19.68
C GLN A 337 -12.81 7.52 -20.56
N LYS A 338 -13.94 7.87 -19.94
CA LYS A 338 -15.19 8.17 -20.66
C LYS A 338 -14.99 9.40 -21.52
N MET A 339 -14.43 10.48 -20.98
CA MET A 339 -14.08 11.70 -21.73
C MET A 339 -13.16 11.40 -22.92
N VAL A 340 -12.09 10.62 -22.74
CA VAL A 340 -11.19 10.27 -23.86
C VAL A 340 -11.94 9.52 -24.96
N ARG A 341 -12.78 8.55 -24.58
CA ARG A 341 -13.51 7.72 -25.55
C ARG A 341 -14.65 8.44 -26.25
N THR A 342 -15.42 9.26 -25.53
CA THR A 342 -16.60 9.93 -26.09
C THR A 342 -16.27 11.28 -26.72
N CYS A 343 -15.36 12.06 -26.11
CA CYS A 343 -15.01 13.39 -26.60
C CYS A 343 -13.85 13.35 -27.59
N PHE A 344 -12.71 12.71 -27.25
CA PHE A 344 -11.60 12.61 -28.21
C PHE A 344 -11.93 11.60 -29.31
N GLY A 345 -12.71 10.56 -29.01
CA GLY A 345 -13.11 9.55 -29.99
C GLY A 345 -12.02 8.51 -30.25
N THR A 346 -11.17 8.24 -29.25
CA THR A 346 -10.06 7.29 -29.34
C THR A 346 -9.98 6.44 -28.07
N ASN A 347 -9.23 5.35 -28.15
CA ASN A 347 -8.92 4.49 -27.00
C ASN A 347 -7.53 4.79 -26.42
N ASN A 348 -6.87 5.89 -26.79
CA ASN A 348 -5.57 6.33 -26.24
C ASN A 348 -5.71 6.82 -24.78
N THR A 349 -6.11 5.92 -23.88
CA THR A 349 -6.18 6.16 -22.45
C THR A 349 -5.40 5.08 -21.69
N ASP A 350 -4.69 5.49 -20.65
CA ASP A 350 -3.90 4.57 -19.82
C ASP A 350 -3.78 5.14 -18.40
N ASN A 351 -3.04 4.44 -17.55
CA ASN A 351 -2.74 4.85 -16.18
C ASN A 351 -1.39 4.28 -15.71
N CYS A 352 -0.95 4.68 -14.51
CA CYS A 352 0.31 4.25 -13.91
C CYS A 352 0.52 2.72 -13.81
N ALA A 353 -0.52 1.89 -13.91
CA ALA A 353 -0.37 0.44 -13.99
C ALA A 353 0.59 0.04 -15.12
N ARG A 354 0.64 0.83 -16.21
CA ARG A 354 1.56 0.63 -17.35
C ARG A 354 2.99 0.40 -16.89
N VAL A 355 3.47 1.26 -15.99
CA VAL A 355 4.85 1.28 -15.52
C VAL A 355 5.07 0.45 -14.25
N CYS A 356 4.05 -0.26 -13.76
CA CYS A 356 4.08 -0.92 -12.45
C CYS A 356 3.62 -2.39 -12.51
N HIS A 357 2.35 -2.66 -12.83
CA HIS A 357 1.76 -4.01 -12.81
C HIS A 357 1.06 -4.41 -14.12
N SER A 358 1.30 -3.73 -15.24
CA SER A 358 0.72 -4.10 -16.52
C SER A 358 1.14 -5.51 -16.97
N ALA A 359 2.38 -5.92 -16.67
CA ALA A 359 2.86 -7.29 -16.85
C ALA A 359 2.07 -8.31 -16.02
N THR A 360 1.65 -7.93 -14.81
CA THR A 360 0.75 -8.76 -13.99
C THR A 360 -0.60 -8.94 -14.65
N VAL A 361 -1.20 -7.84 -15.12
CA VAL A 361 -2.50 -7.87 -15.78
C VAL A 361 -2.44 -8.76 -17.03
N ALA A 362 -1.42 -8.57 -17.88
CA ALA A 362 -1.25 -9.37 -19.10
C ALA A 362 -0.94 -10.85 -18.80
N GLY A 363 0.02 -11.12 -17.89
CA GLY A 363 0.49 -12.47 -17.60
C GLY A 363 -0.55 -13.35 -16.92
N LEU A 364 -1.21 -12.85 -15.87
CA LEU A 364 -2.25 -13.61 -15.17
C LEU A 364 -3.54 -13.69 -16.00
N ALA A 365 -3.89 -12.67 -16.80
CA ALA A 365 -5.01 -12.80 -17.74
C ALA A 365 -4.76 -13.89 -18.78
N LYS A 366 -3.54 -14.01 -19.31
CA LYS A 366 -3.18 -15.07 -20.27
C LYS A 366 -3.26 -16.45 -19.64
N THR A 367 -2.71 -16.62 -18.44
CA THR A 367 -2.61 -17.95 -17.78
C THR A 367 -3.90 -18.36 -17.06
N LEU A 368 -4.55 -17.46 -16.32
CA LEU A 368 -5.68 -17.75 -15.43
C LEU A 368 -7.02 -17.19 -15.91
N GLY A 369 -7.01 -16.23 -16.85
CA GLY A 369 -8.20 -15.50 -17.31
C GLY A 369 -8.54 -14.27 -16.48
N SER A 370 -7.75 -13.92 -15.46
CA SER A 370 -7.91 -12.69 -14.67
C SER A 370 -6.55 -12.12 -14.29
N GLY A 371 -6.37 -10.81 -14.48
CA GLY A 371 -5.14 -10.07 -14.19
C GLY A 371 -4.98 -9.61 -12.73
N ALA A 372 -5.88 -10.01 -11.84
CA ALA A 372 -5.94 -9.52 -10.47
C ALA A 372 -5.25 -10.48 -9.48
N MET A 373 -5.02 -10.00 -8.26
CA MET A 373 -4.60 -10.86 -7.16
C MET A 373 -5.60 -11.99 -6.96
N THR A 374 -5.17 -13.14 -6.43
CA THR A 374 -6.05 -14.30 -6.31
C THR A 374 -6.73 -14.38 -4.93
N ASN A 375 -6.02 -14.02 -3.86
CA ASN A 375 -6.47 -14.21 -2.48
C ASN A 375 -6.54 -12.88 -1.70
N PRO A 376 -7.28 -12.82 -0.57
CA PRO A 376 -7.21 -11.70 0.37
C PRO A 376 -5.84 -11.59 1.05
N ILE A 377 -5.47 -10.40 1.51
CA ILE A 377 -4.20 -10.14 2.23
C ILE A 377 -4.12 -11.02 3.48
N TYR A 378 -5.17 -10.98 4.32
CA TYR A 378 -5.19 -11.72 5.58
C TYR A 378 -5.03 -13.24 5.36
N ASP A 379 -5.64 -13.77 4.29
CA ASP A 379 -5.56 -15.19 3.92
C ASP A 379 -4.13 -15.65 3.64
N ILE A 380 -3.29 -14.77 3.08
CA ILE A 380 -1.91 -15.10 2.68
C ILE A 380 -0.86 -14.72 3.72
N THR A 381 -1.26 -14.09 4.84
CA THR A 381 -0.34 -13.64 5.90
C THR A 381 -0.69 -14.12 7.30
N HIS A 382 -1.79 -14.87 7.49
CA HIS A 382 -2.21 -15.28 8.84
C HIS A 382 -1.99 -16.76 9.14
N ASP A 383 -2.58 -17.65 8.33
CA ASP A 383 -2.57 -19.10 8.52
C ASP A 383 -1.98 -19.75 7.27
N VAL A 384 -0.65 -19.70 7.17
CA VAL A 384 0.13 -20.17 6.02
C VAL A 384 1.37 -20.93 6.49
N ASP A 385 1.71 -22.00 5.78
CA ASP A 385 2.83 -22.88 6.14
C ASP A 385 4.17 -22.31 5.62
N CYS A 386 4.16 -21.75 4.41
CA CYS A 386 5.36 -21.24 3.73
C CYS A 386 5.03 -20.07 2.81
N ILE A 387 5.68 -18.91 2.97
CA ILE A 387 5.55 -17.78 2.05
C ILE A 387 6.71 -17.79 1.05
N LEU A 388 6.40 -17.77 -0.25
CA LEU A 388 7.38 -17.51 -1.31
C LEU A 388 7.30 -16.04 -1.73
N LEU A 389 8.26 -15.22 -1.26
CA LEU A 389 8.33 -13.79 -1.50
C LEU A 389 9.32 -13.49 -2.64
N VAL A 390 8.83 -13.01 -3.79
CA VAL A 390 9.64 -12.80 -5.01
C VAL A 390 9.64 -11.35 -5.45
N GLY A 391 10.82 -10.72 -5.48
CA GLY A 391 11.00 -9.36 -5.98
C GLY A 391 10.11 -8.33 -5.29
N SER A 392 9.98 -8.42 -3.96
CA SER A 392 9.06 -7.62 -3.16
C SER A 392 9.66 -7.28 -1.80
N ASN A 393 9.51 -6.00 -1.40
CA ASN A 393 9.93 -5.51 -0.10
C ASN A 393 8.73 -4.88 0.65
N PRO A 394 7.87 -5.72 1.26
CA PRO A 394 6.63 -5.25 1.87
C PRO A 394 6.87 -4.40 3.12
N GLU A 395 8.01 -4.50 3.81
CA GLU A 395 8.31 -3.65 4.97
C GLU A 395 8.42 -2.16 4.59
N GLU A 396 8.93 -1.86 3.39
CA GLU A 396 9.07 -0.49 2.90
C GLU A 396 7.87 -0.06 2.04
N ALA A 397 7.40 -0.93 1.13
CA ALA A 397 6.38 -0.61 0.13
C ALA A 397 4.93 -0.81 0.63
N HIS A 398 4.68 -1.84 1.46
CA HIS A 398 3.35 -2.22 1.96
C HIS A 398 3.38 -2.52 3.46
N PRO A 399 3.75 -1.55 4.31
CA PRO A 399 4.32 -1.86 5.62
C PRO A 399 3.37 -2.63 6.55
N VAL A 400 2.06 -2.44 6.41
CA VAL A 400 1.06 -3.21 7.17
C VAL A 400 0.99 -4.67 6.72
N VAL A 401 1.17 -4.96 5.42
CA VAL A 401 1.36 -6.33 4.93
C VAL A 401 2.69 -6.88 5.46
N GLY A 402 3.76 -6.07 5.46
CA GLY A 402 5.05 -6.43 6.06
C GLY A 402 4.94 -6.78 7.55
N MET A 403 4.17 -6.02 8.33
CA MET A 403 3.86 -6.33 9.73
C MET A 403 3.15 -7.68 9.85
N GLN A 404 2.15 -7.96 8.99
CA GLN A 404 1.43 -9.23 9.01
C GLN A 404 2.32 -10.43 8.61
N ILE A 405 3.21 -10.27 7.61
CA ILE A 405 4.19 -11.31 7.26
C ILE A 405 5.14 -11.58 8.42
N ARG A 406 5.64 -10.52 9.09
CA ARG A 406 6.47 -10.69 10.29
C ARG A 406 5.74 -11.45 11.40
N GLN A 407 4.45 -11.16 11.63
CA GLN A 407 3.63 -11.91 12.58
C GLN A 407 3.52 -13.41 12.20
N ALA A 408 3.33 -13.71 10.91
CA ALA A 408 3.25 -15.09 10.42
C ALA A 408 4.54 -15.86 10.72
N VAL A 409 5.69 -15.24 10.39
CA VAL A 409 7.01 -15.84 10.61
C VAL A 409 7.26 -16.09 12.10
N GLU A 410 6.88 -15.17 12.99
CA GLU A 410 6.97 -15.40 14.44
C GLU A 410 6.10 -16.55 14.96
N LYS A 411 5.00 -16.85 14.26
CA LYS A 411 4.12 -17.99 14.58
C LYS A 411 4.61 -19.30 13.97
N GLY A 412 5.73 -19.30 13.24
CA GLY A 412 6.34 -20.49 12.67
C GLY A 412 6.11 -20.69 11.17
N THR A 413 5.50 -19.73 10.46
CA THR A 413 5.44 -19.75 8.99
C THR A 413 6.86 -19.70 8.41
N ARG A 414 7.17 -20.61 7.50
CA ARG A 414 8.46 -20.62 6.78
C ARG A 414 8.51 -19.52 5.73
N LEU A 415 9.69 -18.97 5.45
CA LEU A 415 9.84 -17.86 4.52
C LEU A 415 10.99 -18.09 3.54
N ILE A 416 10.66 -18.03 2.25
CA ILE A 416 11.62 -18.00 1.14
C ILE A 416 11.63 -16.58 0.57
N VAL A 417 12.77 -15.91 0.58
CA VAL A 417 12.97 -14.59 -0.02
C VAL A 417 13.81 -14.72 -1.27
N VAL A 418 13.30 -14.18 -2.37
CA VAL A 418 13.93 -14.19 -3.70
C VAL A 418 14.10 -12.74 -4.13
N ASP A 419 15.21 -12.12 -3.75
CA ASP A 419 15.49 -10.69 -3.99
C ASP A 419 17.01 -10.45 -4.04
N PRO A 420 17.55 -9.71 -5.03
CA PRO A 420 18.98 -9.37 -5.10
C PRO A 420 19.46 -8.55 -3.90
N ARG A 421 18.57 -7.82 -3.22
CA ARG A 421 18.88 -6.99 -2.06
C ARG A 421 18.55 -7.75 -0.78
N SER A 422 19.43 -7.67 0.22
CA SER A 422 19.13 -8.16 1.57
C SER A 422 18.14 -7.21 2.28
N ILE A 423 16.84 -7.40 2.01
CA ILE A 423 15.72 -6.70 2.66
C ILE A 423 15.58 -7.14 4.13
N GLY A 424 14.81 -6.41 4.95
CA GLY A 424 14.70 -6.71 6.39
C GLY A 424 14.18 -8.14 6.67
N LEU A 425 13.12 -8.54 5.98
CA LEU A 425 12.57 -9.90 6.01
C LEU A 425 13.59 -11.01 5.66
N ALA A 426 14.59 -10.73 4.83
CA ALA A 426 15.59 -11.72 4.45
C ALA A 426 16.40 -12.22 5.66
N SER A 427 16.56 -11.40 6.70
CA SER A 427 17.25 -11.79 7.95
C SER A 427 16.50 -12.84 8.78
N LYS A 428 15.20 -13.06 8.47
CA LYS A 428 14.33 -14.03 9.13
C LYS A 428 13.90 -15.16 8.18
N ALA A 429 14.36 -15.14 6.93
CA ALA A 429 14.01 -16.15 5.94
C ALA A 429 14.74 -17.46 6.24
N ASP A 430 14.05 -18.59 6.04
CA ASP A 430 14.67 -19.91 5.97
C ASP A 430 15.68 -19.96 4.82
N ILE A 431 15.31 -19.36 3.68
CA ILE A 431 16.12 -19.32 2.46
C ILE A 431 16.08 -17.91 1.87
N HIS A 432 17.25 -17.31 1.66
CA HIS A 432 17.40 -16.08 0.87
C HIS A 432 18.16 -16.39 -0.42
N LEU A 433 17.45 -16.46 -1.54
CA LEU A 433 18.04 -16.55 -2.88
C LEU A 433 18.36 -15.15 -3.38
N LYS A 434 19.63 -14.74 -3.21
CA LYS A 434 20.13 -13.42 -3.62
C LYS A 434 20.56 -13.41 -5.10
N LEU A 435 19.60 -13.64 -5.99
CA LEU A 435 19.86 -13.77 -7.42
C LEU A 435 20.35 -12.49 -8.08
N ARG A 436 21.02 -12.62 -9.22
CA ARG A 436 21.34 -11.54 -10.14
C ARG A 436 20.06 -10.91 -10.70
N PRO A 437 19.92 -9.56 -10.67
CA PRO A 437 18.77 -8.87 -11.26
C PRO A 437 18.49 -9.29 -12.70
N GLY A 438 17.21 -9.50 -13.04
CA GLY A 438 16.77 -9.87 -14.39
C GLY A 438 16.75 -11.38 -14.68
N THR A 439 17.09 -12.24 -13.71
CA THR A 439 17.12 -13.71 -13.90
C THR A 439 15.89 -14.45 -13.35
N ASN A 440 14.78 -13.72 -13.11
CA ASN A 440 13.56 -14.25 -12.50
C ASN A 440 12.96 -15.46 -13.23
N VAL A 441 12.94 -15.44 -14.57
CA VAL A 441 12.41 -16.55 -15.39
C VAL A 441 13.29 -17.80 -15.26
N ALA A 442 14.62 -17.63 -15.22
CA ALA A 442 15.54 -18.75 -15.02
C ALA A 442 15.36 -19.38 -13.64
N PHE A 443 15.23 -18.55 -12.59
CA PHE A 443 14.89 -19.01 -11.23
C PHE A 443 13.61 -19.85 -11.22
N ALA A 444 12.52 -19.33 -11.81
CA ALA A 444 11.24 -20.03 -11.82
C ALA A 444 11.32 -21.34 -12.62
N ASN A 445 12.03 -21.37 -13.75
CA ASN A 445 12.24 -22.58 -14.52
C ASN A 445 13.04 -23.63 -13.74
N GLY A 446 14.05 -23.23 -12.96
CA GLY A 446 14.78 -24.13 -12.07
C GLY A 446 13.90 -24.71 -10.96
N MET A 447 13.07 -23.88 -10.32
CA MET A 447 12.08 -24.34 -9.34
C MET A 447 11.13 -25.40 -9.95
N MET A 448 10.60 -25.12 -11.14
CA MET A 448 9.71 -26.06 -11.85
C MET A 448 10.42 -27.34 -12.28
N HIS A 449 11.69 -27.25 -12.71
CA HIS A 449 12.51 -28.42 -13.04
C HIS A 449 12.58 -29.38 -11.86
N ILE A 450 12.96 -28.88 -10.68
CA ILE A 450 13.08 -29.68 -9.45
C ILE A 450 11.73 -30.28 -9.05
N MET A 451 10.66 -29.48 -9.09
CA MET A 451 9.30 -29.96 -8.75
C MET A 451 8.86 -31.13 -9.64
N ILE A 452 9.19 -31.07 -10.94
CA ILE A 452 8.84 -32.13 -11.91
C ILE A 452 9.76 -33.34 -11.73
N GLU A 453 11.08 -33.13 -11.63
CA GLU A 453 12.07 -34.19 -11.48
C GLU A 453 11.83 -35.03 -10.22
N GLU A 454 11.52 -34.37 -9.10
CA GLU A 454 11.28 -35.02 -7.81
C GLU A 454 9.82 -35.49 -7.61
N ASN A 455 8.95 -35.37 -8.63
CA ASN A 455 7.54 -35.72 -8.56
C ASN A 455 6.76 -35.00 -7.44
N LEU A 456 7.04 -33.72 -7.21
CA LEU A 456 6.39 -32.86 -6.20
C LEU A 456 5.16 -32.10 -6.74
N VAL A 457 4.80 -32.32 -8.00
CA VAL A 457 3.67 -31.67 -8.67
C VAL A 457 2.32 -32.31 -8.32
N ASP A 458 1.25 -31.52 -8.34
CA ASP A 458 -0.13 -32.00 -8.20
C ASP A 458 -0.66 -32.47 -9.56
N LYS A 459 -0.36 -33.74 -9.90
CA LYS A 459 -0.72 -34.31 -11.20
C LYS A 459 -2.23 -34.32 -11.44
N ALA A 460 -3.04 -34.57 -10.42
CA ALA A 460 -4.50 -34.55 -10.55
C ALA A 460 -5.01 -33.15 -10.93
N TYR A 461 -4.48 -32.12 -10.26
CA TYR A 461 -4.82 -30.73 -10.59
C TYR A 461 -4.36 -30.36 -12.01
N ILE A 462 -3.16 -30.77 -12.41
CA ILE A 462 -2.61 -30.52 -13.76
C ILE A 462 -3.52 -31.13 -14.82
N ASP A 463 -3.85 -32.42 -14.69
CA ASP A 463 -4.62 -33.17 -15.68
C ASP A 463 -6.06 -32.60 -15.83
N GLU A 464 -6.67 -32.17 -14.72
CA GLU A 464 -8.04 -31.65 -14.70
C GLU A 464 -8.12 -30.18 -15.15
N PHE A 465 -7.26 -29.31 -14.61
CA PHE A 465 -7.43 -27.85 -14.69
C PHE A 465 -6.40 -27.11 -15.53
N THR A 466 -5.40 -27.78 -16.14
CA THR A 466 -4.33 -27.08 -16.88
C THR A 466 -4.17 -27.57 -18.32
N GLU A 467 -3.52 -26.76 -19.16
CA GLU A 467 -3.05 -27.11 -20.51
C GLU A 467 -1.59 -26.67 -20.67
N GLY A 468 -0.78 -27.36 -21.49
CA GLY A 468 0.61 -26.98 -21.75
C GLY A 468 1.68 -27.64 -20.87
N TYR A 469 1.34 -28.71 -20.13
CA TYR A 469 2.28 -29.36 -19.19
C TYR A 469 3.49 -30.00 -19.89
N GLU A 470 3.30 -30.68 -21.02
CA GLU A 470 4.39 -31.35 -21.73
C GLU A 470 5.39 -30.35 -22.32
N GLU A 471 4.92 -29.19 -22.78
CA GLU A 471 5.75 -28.10 -23.27
C GLU A 471 6.59 -27.49 -22.14
N ILE A 472 6.01 -27.30 -20.95
CA ILE A 472 6.76 -26.89 -19.76
C ILE A 472 7.81 -27.92 -19.41
N LYS A 473 7.42 -29.19 -19.30
CA LYS A 473 8.32 -30.29 -18.92
C LYS A 473 9.52 -30.36 -19.85
N LYS A 474 9.30 -30.23 -21.16
CA LYS A 474 10.37 -30.17 -22.16
C LYS A 474 11.26 -28.95 -22.00
N LEU A 475 10.68 -27.77 -21.79
CA LEU A 475 11.43 -26.53 -21.61
C LEU A 475 12.32 -26.58 -20.36
N VAL A 476 11.75 -26.97 -19.21
CA VAL A 476 12.45 -26.90 -17.92
C VAL A 476 13.49 -28.00 -17.76
N ALA A 477 13.47 -29.06 -18.56
CA ALA A 477 14.51 -30.09 -18.58
C ALA A 477 15.92 -29.50 -18.75
N ASP A 478 16.04 -28.40 -19.51
CA ASP A 478 17.30 -27.70 -19.75
C ASP A 478 17.68 -26.71 -18.64
N TYR A 479 16.89 -26.57 -17.58
CA TYR A 479 17.11 -25.64 -16.45
C TYR A 479 17.44 -26.42 -15.17
N THR A 480 18.48 -27.24 -15.23
CA THR A 480 19.01 -27.94 -14.05
C THR A 480 19.44 -26.96 -12.97
N PRO A 481 19.42 -27.35 -11.67
CA PRO A 481 19.79 -26.45 -10.59
C PRO A 481 21.19 -25.85 -10.76
N GLU A 482 22.15 -26.61 -11.27
CA GLU A 482 23.53 -26.15 -11.55
C GLU A 482 23.54 -25.01 -12.56
N LYS A 483 22.86 -25.19 -13.70
CA LYS A 483 22.79 -24.18 -14.75
C LYS A 483 22.04 -22.93 -14.28
N VAL A 484 20.97 -23.11 -13.51
CA VAL A 484 20.25 -21.97 -12.92
C VAL A 484 21.11 -21.27 -11.88
N GLY A 485 21.89 -22.00 -11.09
CA GLY A 485 22.88 -21.45 -10.16
C GLY A 485 23.90 -20.54 -10.85
N GLU A 486 24.38 -20.93 -12.03
CA GLU A 486 25.26 -20.10 -12.86
C GLU A 486 24.57 -18.83 -13.39
N ILE A 487 23.37 -18.98 -13.98
CA ILE A 487 22.62 -17.86 -14.56
C ILE A 487 22.23 -16.85 -13.48
N CYS A 488 21.61 -17.34 -12.41
CA CYS A 488 21.09 -16.53 -11.32
C CYS A 488 22.15 -16.12 -10.31
N HIS A 489 23.36 -16.71 -10.34
CA HIS A 489 24.39 -16.51 -9.34
C HIS A 489 23.91 -16.84 -7.91
N ILE A 490 23.31 -18.02 -7.76
CA ILE A 490 22.79 -18.55 -6.49
C ILE A 490 23.31 -19.96 -6.25
N ASP A 491 23.23 -20.43 -5.01
CA ASP A 491 23.55 -21.81 -4.66
C ASP A 491 22.48 -22.77 -5.22
N PRO A 492 22.86 -23.75 -6.08
CA PRO A 492 21.96 -24.78 -6.59
C PRO A 492 21.24 -25.58 -5.50
N ASP A 493 21.88 -25.81 -4.36
CA ASP A 493 21.29 -26.60 -3.28
C ASP A 493 20.24 -25.80 -2.51
N MET A 494 20.46 -24.50 -2.30
CA MET A 494 19.41 -23.62 -1.78
C MET A 494 18.19 -23.54 -2.72
N LEU A 495 18.41 -23.60 -4.04
CA LEU A 495 17.32 -23.65 -5.01
C LEU A 495 16.50 -24.95 -4.87
N ARG A 496 17.17 -26.09 -4.70
CA ARG A 496 16.52 -27.38 -4.40
C ARG A 496 15.70 -27.33 -3.12
N GLU A 497 16.28 -26.81 -2.05
CA GLU A 497 15.58 -26.67 -0.76
C GLU A 497 14.36 -25.74 -0.88
N ALA A 498 14.46 -24.63 -1.61
CA ALA A 498 13.35 -23.73 -1.86
C ALA A 498 12.21 -24.41 -2.62
N ALA A 499 12.52 -25.16 -3.68
CA ALA A 499 11.53 -25.88 -4.48
C ALA A 499 10.79 -26.92 -3.64
N ARG A 500 11.53 -27.73 -2.86
CA ARG A 500 10.96 -28.73 -1.94
C ARG A 500 10.08 -28.08 -0.88
N MET A 501 10.55 -27.00 -0.26
CA MET A 501 9.81 -26.30 0.79
C MET A 501 8.49 -25.72 0.28
N TYR A 502 8.51 -25.04 -0.87
CA TYR A 502 7.29 -24.48 -1.46
C TYR A 502 6.31 -25.57 -1.90
N ALA A 503 6.78 -26.59 -2.63
CA ALA A 503 5.90 -27.60 -3.22
C ALA A 503 5.22 -28.49 -2.16
N THR A 504 5.93 -28.83 -1.08
CA THR A 504 5.41 -29.72 -0.02
C THR A 504 4.54 -29.03 1.02
N ALA A 505 4.70 -27.71 1.22
CA ALA A 505 3.84 -26.92 2.09
C ALA A 505 2.39 -26.94 1.60
N LYS A 506 1.38 -27.08 2.48
CA LYS A 506 -0.03 -27.17 2.04
C LYS A 506 -0.56 -25.79 1.66
N LYS A 507 -0.35 -24.81 2.52
CA LYS A 507 -0.72 -23.40 2.34
C LYS A 507 0.53 -22.58 2.02
N ALA A 508 0.76 -22.35 0.73
CA ALA A 508 1.94 -21.67 0.24
C ALA A 508 1.60 -20.57 -0.78
N PRO A 509 1.41 -19.31 -0.35
CA PRO A 509 1.16 -18.22 -1.27
C PRO A 509 2.47 -17.78 -1.93
N ILE A 510 2.38 -17.47 -3.22
CA ILE A 510 3.40 -16.66 -3.90
C ILE A 510 3.02 -15.20 -3.71
N ILE A 511 3.90 -14.41 -3.10
CA ILE A 511 3.75 -12.96 -2.93
C ILE A 511 4.83 -12.30 -3.79
N TYR A 512 4.44 -11.48 -4.75
CA TYR A 512 5.41 -10.85 -5.64
C TYR A 512 5.07 -9.40 -5.96
N CYS A 513 6.06 -8.67 -6.47
CA CYS A 513 5.91 -7.26 -6.81
C CYS A 513 6.81 -6.89 -8.00
N LEU A 514 7.46 -5.72 -7.92
CA LEU A 514 8.12 -5.08 -9.07
C LEU A 514 9.44 -5.69 -9.47
N GLY A 515 10.09 -6.46 -8.59
CA GLY A 515 11.26 -7.26 -8.98
C GLY A 515 10.91 -8.41 -9.94
N VAL A 516 9.62 -8.63 -10.22
CA VAL A 516 9.16 -9.53 -11.30
C VAL A 516 8.65 -8.73 -12.50
N THR A 517 7.87 -7.67 -12.28
CA THR A 517 7.16 -6.99 -13.37
C THR A 517 7.99 -5.96 -14.14
N GLU A 518 8.88 -5.21 -13.49
CA GLU A 518 9.60 -4.08 -14.11
C GLU A 518 10.90 -4.54 -14.80
N HIS A 519 10.75 -5.53 -15.69
CA HIS A 519 11.78 -6.15 -16.52
C HIS A 519 11.29 -6.25 -17.98
N SER A 520 12.22 -6.30 -18.93
CA SER A 520 11.92 -6.59 -20.34
C SER A 520 11.28 -7.97 -20.58
N SER A 521 11.38 -8.88 -19.60
CA SER A 521 10.71 -10.18 -19.56
C SER A 521 9.63 -10.26 -18.46
N GLY A 522 9.14 -9.12 -17.97
CA GLY A 522 8.28 -9.06 -16.78
C GLY A 522 6.97 -9.82 -16.93
N THR A 523 6.34 -9.79 -18.11
CA THR A 523 5.11 -10.54 -18.38
C THR A 523 5.36 -12.05 -18.34
N GLU A 524 6.49 -12.50 -18.88
CA GLU A 524 6.93 -13.91 -18.83
C GLU A 524 7.31 -14.33 -17.40
N GLY A 525 7.91 -13.43 -16.62
CA GLY A 525 8.19 -13.62 -15.19
C GLY A 525 6.91 -13.89 -14.39
N VAL A 526 5.86 -13.09 -14.62
CA VAL A 526 4.53 -13.32 -14.00
C VAL A 526 3.93 -14.65 -14.41
N MET A 527 3.98 -15.01 -15.70
CA MET A 527 3.50 -16.31 -16.17
C MET A 527 4.24 -17.46 -15.49
N SER A 528 5.54 -17.30 -15.26
CA SER A 528 6.34 -18.30 -14.56
C SER A 528 5.95 -18.45 -13.08
N MET A 529 5.60 -17.36 -12.39
CA MET A 529 5.00 -17.44 -11.05
C MET A 529 3.67 -18.20 -11.06
N SER A 530 2.82 -17.93 -12.06
CA SER A 530 1.56 -18.65 -12.27
C SER A 530 1.80 -20.14 -12.49
N ASN A 531 2.76 -20.50 -13.35
CA ASN A 531 3.11 -21.88 -13.64
C ASN A 531 3.54 -22.64 -12.38
N MET A 532 4.41 -22.07 -11.54
CA MET A 532 4.84 -22.72 -10.29
C MET A 532 3.64 -23.05 -9.38
N ALA A 533 2.72 -22.10 -9.21
CA ALA A 533 1.54 -22.31 -8.38
C ALA A 533 0.56 -23.32 -8.99
N LEU A 534 0.41 -23.33 -10.32
CA LEU A 534 -0.43 -24.30 -11.05
C LEU A 534 0.13 -25.72 -10.95
N LEU A 535 1.45 -25.89 -11.13
CA LEU A 535 2.12 -27.19 -11.02
C LEU A 535 1.94 -27.82 -9.64
N CYS A 536 1.88 -27.01 -8.58
CA CYS A 536 1.69 -27.48 -7.20
C CYS A 536 0.20 -27.46 -6.75
N GLY A 537 -0.74 -27.19 -7.66
CA GLY A 537 -2.18 -27.15 -7.34
C GLY A 537 -2.54 -26.10 -6.28
N LYS A 538 -1.87 -24.95 -6.25
CA LYS A 538 -2.01 -23.89 -5.23
C LYS A 538 -2.98 -22.77 -5.61
N LEU A 539 -3.81 -22.95 -6.64
CA LEU A 539 -4.82 -21.96 -7.06
C LEU A 539 -6.21 -22.32 -6.54
N GLY A 540 -7.03 -21.32 -6.23
CA GLY A 540 -8.41 -21.51 -5.76
C GLY A 540 -8.53 -22.03 -4.33
N LYS A 541 -7.45 -21.94 -3.53
CA LYS A 541 -7.35 -22.47 -2.16
C LYS A 541 -6.97 -21.35 -1.18
N SER A 542 -7.47 -21.44 0.04
CA SER A 542 -7.10 -20.54 1.16
C SER A 542 -5.62 -20.72 1.53
N GLY A 543 -4.95 -19.63 1.89
CA GLY A 543 -3.53 -19.60 2.23
C GLY A 543 -2.60 -19.88 1.06
N CYS A 544 -3.08 -19.71 -0.19
CA CYS A 544 -2.32 -20.04 -1.40
C CYS A 544 -2.41 -18.90 -2.44
N GLY A 545 -2.27 -19.25 -3.71
CA GLY A 545 -2.48 -18.34 -4.83
C GLY A 545 -1.24 -17.56 -5.25
N VAL A 546 -1.46 -16.66 -6.21
CA VAL A 546 -0.44 -15.84 -6.86
C VAL A 546 -0.82 -14.38 -6.63
N ASN A 547 -0.06 -13.72 -5.77
CA ASN A 547 -0.49 -12.51 -5.10
C ASN A 547 0.43 -11.33 -5.43
N PRO A 548 0.14 -10.57 -6.50
CA PRO A 548 0.80 -9.31 -6.80
C PRO A 548 0.44 -8.27 -5.76
N LEU A 549 1.43 -7.78 -5.00
CA LEU A 549 1.24 -6.60 -4.17
C LEU A 549 1.29 -5.35 -5.04
N ARG A 550 0.12 -4.85 -5.45
CA ARG A 550 0.01 -3.69 -6.32
C ARG A 550 0.58 -2.42 -5.67
N GLY A 551 1.14 -1.50 -6.45
CA GLY A 551 1.79 -0.29 -5.92
C GLY A 551 0.81 0.73 -5.30
N GLN A 552 0.11 1.50 -6.15
CA GLN A 552 -0.72 2.63 -5.71
C GLN A 552 -2.09 2.22 -5.17
N ASN A 553 -2.64 3.01 -4.24
CA ASN A 553 -3.90 2.78 -3.53
C ASN A 553 -5.04 2.29 -4.42
N ASN A 554 -5.17 2.86 -5.62
CA ASN A 554 -6.28 2.58 -6.52
C ASN A 554 -5.85 2.07 -7.90
N VAL A 555 -4.64 1.51 -8.04
CA VAL A 555 -4.19 0.98 -9.35
C VAL A 555 -4.98 -0.25 -9.80
N GLN A 556 -5.56 -1.01 -8.86
CA GLN A 556 -6.54 -2.05 -9.20
C GLN A 556 -7.78 -1.40 -9.80
N GLY A 557 -8.34 -0.41 -9.13
CA GLY A 557 -9.49 0.35 -9.59
C GLY A 557 -9.27 1.03 -10.94
N ALA A 558 -8.11 1.65 -11.18
CA ALA A 558 -7.82 2.29 -12.45
C ALA A 558 -7.87 1.30 -13.64
N CYS A 559 -7.36 0.09 -13.44
CA CYS A 559 -7.50 -0.98 -14.42
C CYS A 559 -8.96 -1.42 -14.55
N ASP A 560 -9.66 -1.61 -13.42
CA ASP A 560 -11.05 -2.05 -13.39
C ASP A 560 -11.99 -1.05 -14.09
N MET A 561 -11.70 0.25 -14.00
CA MET A 561 -12.44 1.33 -14.63
C MET A 561 -12.17 1.45 -16.13
N GLY A 562 -11.29 0.63 -16.69
CA GLY A 562 -10.96 0.65 -18.10
C GLY A 562 -10.12 1.86 -18.51
N ALA A 563 -9.36 2.48 -17.60
CA ALA A 563 -8.33 3.45 -18.00
C ALA A 563 -7.13 2.72 -18.64
N GLN A 564 -7.41 1.95 -19.69
CA GLN A 564 -6.48 1.08 -20.41
C GLN A 564 -6.84 1.14 -21.90
N PRO A 565 -5.85 1.00 -22.79
CA PRO A 565 -6.10 1.22 -24.21
C PRO A 565 -6.86 0.09 -24.91
N THR A 566 -6.93 -1.08 -24.28
CA THR A 566 -7.49 -2.31 -24.86
C THR A 566 -8.82 -2.72 -24.24
N ASP A 567 -9.23 -2.07 -23.15
CA ASP A 567 -10.31 -2.55 -22.28
C ASP A 567 -11.22 -1.41 -21.81
N TYR A 568 -12.52 -1.60 -21.98
CA TYR A 568 -13.57 -0.89 -21.25
C TYR A 568 -13.63 -1.35 -19.78
N PRO A 569 -14.37 -0.64 -18.90
CA PRO A 569 -14.58 -1.07 -17.52
C PRO A 569 -14.88 -2.56 -17.38
N GLY A 570 -14.30 -3.23 -16.39
CA GLY A 570 -14.46 -4.66 -16.15
C GLY A 570 -13.61 -5.58 -17.03
N TYR A 571 -12.51 -5.09 -17.60
CA TYR A 571 -11.62 -5.85 -18.51
C TYR A 571 -12.35 -6.35 -19.77
N GLN A 572 -13.28 -5.56 -20.29
CA GLN A 572 -14.08 -5.93 -21.45
C GLN A 572 -13.43 -5.34 -22.71
N LYS A 573 -13.04 -6.19 -23.66
CA LYS A 573 -12.21 -5.78 -24.81
C LYS A 573 -12.92 -4.78 -25.73
N VAL A 574 -12.18 -3.78 -26.19
CA VAL A 574 -12.70 -2.71 -27.08
C VAL A 574 -12.99 -3.20 -28.50
N ASP A 575 -12.30 -4.25 -28.93
CA ASP A 575 -12.46 -4.89 -30.24
C ASP A 575 -13.60 -5.92 -30.26
N ASN A 576 -14.25 -6.18 -29.13
CA ASN A 576 -15.45 -7.00 -29.07
C ASN A 576 -16.70 -6.16 -29.41
N ASP A 577 -17.37 -6.53 -30.50
CA ASP A 577 -18.52 -5.80 -31.04
C ASP A 577 -19.74 -5.76 -30.09
N GLU A 578 -20.04 -6.85 -29.39
CA GLU A 578 -21.16 -6.90 -28.44
C GLU A 578 -20.91 -6.01 -27.22
N VAL A 579 -19.67 -6.03 -26.71
CA VAL A 579 -19.24 -5.15 -25.63
C VAL A 579 -19.32 -3.70 -26.09
N ARG A 580 -18.77 -3.37 -27.25
CA ARG A 580 -18.78 -2.01 -27.79
C ARG A 580 -20.21 -1.51 -27.98
N ALA A 581 -21.09 -2.30 -28.58
CA ALA A 581 -22.50 -1.95 -28.77
C ALA A 581 -23.22 -1.65 -27.44
N LYS A 582 -22.89 -2.37 -26.35
CA LYS A 582 -23.40 -2.07 -25.01
C LYS A 582 -22.97 -0.68 -24.52
N PHE A 583 -21.69 -0.34 -24.67
CA PHE A 583 -21.17 0.97 -24.27
C PHE A 583 -21.68 2.10 -25.17
N GLU A 584 -21.77 1.89 -26.48
CA GLU A 584 -22.36 2.84 -27.43
C GLU A 584 -23.83 3.13 -27.10
N LYS A 585 -24.61 2.09 -26.75
CA LYS A 585 -25.99 2.24 -26.29
C LYS A 585 -26.08 3.06 -25.01
N ALA A 586 -25.19 2.83 -24.05
CA ALA A 586 -25.19 3.53 -22.77
C ALA A 586 -24.74 4.99 -22.89
N TRP A 587 -23.76 5.27 -23.74
CA TRP A 587 -23.13 6.59 -23.85
C TRP A 587 -23.66 7.43 -25.02
N GLY A 588 -24.44 6.85 -25.93
CA GLY A 588 -25.12 7.56 -27.01
C GLY A 588 -24.19 8.06 -28.13
N VAL A 589 -23.01 7.46 -28.27
CA VAL A 589 -22.00 7.81 -29.29
C VAL A 589 -21.38 6.55 -29.88
N THR A 590 -20.89 6.64 -31.12
CA THR A 590 -20.06 5.59 -31.74
C THR A 590 -18.67 5.60 -31.11
N LEU A 591 -18.14 4.41 -30.84
CA LEU A 591 -16.83 4.23 -30.20
C LEU A 591 -15.84 3.55 -31.15
N SER A 592 -14.55 3.81 -30.95
CA SER A 592 -13.50 3.17 -31.75
C SER A 592 -13.37 1.68 -31.40
N ALA A 593 -13.35 0.83 -32.43
CA ALA A 593 -13.05 -0.60 -32.31
C ALA A 593 -11.54 -0.88 -32.16
N LYS A 594 -10.69 0.11 -32.47
CA LYS A 594 -9.23 -0.04 -32.51
C LYS A 594 -8.65 0.14 -31.11
N PRO A 595 -7.82 -0.79 -30.62
CA PRO A 595 -7.02 -0.58 -29.41
C PRO A 595 -6.16 0.68 -29.49
N GLY A 596 -6.09 1.43 -28.39
CA GLY A 596 -5.27 2.64 -28.32
C GLY A 596 -3.78 2.37 -28.10
N LEU A 597 -3.00 3.44 -28.09
CA LEU A 597 -1.60 3.43 -27.67
C LEU A 597 -1.48 3.31 -26.15
N LYS A 598 -0.48 2.56 -25.68
CA LYS A 598 -0.11 2.50 -24.26
C LYS A 598 0.65 3.78 -23.87
N ALA A 599 0.66 4.15 -22.60
CA ALA A 599 1.36 5.36 -22.14
C ALA A 599 2.84 5.40 -22.57
N THR A 600 3.54 4.27 -22.50
CA THR A 600 4.93 4.12 -22.94
C THR A 600 5.13 4.27 -24.45
N GLU A 601 4.05 4.24 -25.24
CA GLU A 601 4.04 4.41 -26.70
C GLU A 601 3.56 5.82 -27.11
N VAL A 602 2.78 6.49 -26.25
CA VAL A 602 2.31 7.87 -26.46
C VAL A 602 3.47 8.86 -26.46
N PHE A 603 4.45 8.73 -25.54
CA PHE A 603 5.59 9.66 -25.50
C PHE A 603 6.47 9.59 -26.77
N PRO A 604 6.89 8.41 -27.27
CA PRO A 604 7.53 8.31 -28.59
C PRO A 604 6.66 8.84 -29.74
N ALA A 605 5.36 8.56 -29.72
CA ALA A 605 4.43 9.05 -30.74
C ALA A 605 4.29 10.58 -30.73
N ALA A 606 4.40 11.23 -29.57
CA ALA A 606 4.43 12.69 -29.47
C ALA A 606 5.68 13.28 -30.13
N ILE A 607 6.86 12.69 -29.91
CA ILE A 607 8.12 13.11 -30.56
C ILE A 607 8.05 12.95 -32.08
N LYS A 608 7.45 11.85 -32.55
CA LYS A 608 7.23 11.61 -33.98
C LYS A 608 6.19 12.56 -34.59
N GLY A 609 5.35 13.17 -33.75
CA GLY A 609 4.28 14.07 -34.15
C GLY A 609 2.98 13.36 -34.50
N ASP A 610 2.81 12.09 -34.14
CA ASP A 610 1.55 11.35 -34.29
C ASP A 610 0.54 11.74 -33.19
N ILE A 611 1.03 12.02 -31.97
CA ILE A 611 0.24 12.60 -30.87
C ILE A 611 0.51 14.11 -30.80
N LYS A 612 -0.57 14.89 -30.77
CA LYS A 612 -0.54 16.37 -30.75
C LYS A 612 -1.05 16.94 -29.44
N GLY A 613 -2.00 16.27 -28.79
CA GLY A 613 -2.64 16.72 -27.57
C GLY A 613 -2.60 15.66 -26.48
N LEU A 614 -2.26 16.06 -25.25
CA LEU A 614 -2.22 15.16 -24.10
C LEU A 614 -2.93 15.80 -22.90
N TYR A 615 -3.73 15.00 -22.20
CA TYR A 615 -4.35 15.36 -20.93
C TYR A 615 -3.85 14.40 -19.84
N ILE A 616 -3.15 14.89 -18.82
CA ILE A 616 -2.71 14.08 -17.68
C ILE A 616 -3.48 14.49 -16.44
N CYS A 617 -4.17 13.53 -15.81
CA CYS A 617 -4.76 13.69 -14.49
C CYS A 617 -3.88 12.99 -13.46
N GLY A 618 -3.31 13.74 -12.52
CA GLY A 618 -2.67 13.24 -11.29
C GLY A 618 -1.45 12.32 -11.47
N GLU A 619 -0.65 12.49 -12.52
CA GLU A 619 0.59 11.75 -12.74
C GLU A 619 1.77 12.68 -13.00
N ASP A 620 2.98 12.22 -12.66
CA ASP A 620 4.23 12.98 -12.80
C ASP A 620 5.32 12.18 -13.56
N PRO A 621 5.10 11.85 -14.85
CA PRO A 621 6.02 11.04 -15.65
C PRO A 621 7.45 11.61 -15.71
N VAL A 622 7.65 12.92 -15.61
CA VAL A 622 9.02 13.49 -15.58
C VAL A 622 9.85 12.91 -14.43
N VAL A 623 9.22 12.61 -13.28
CA VAL A 623 9.88 11.99 -12.13
C VAL A 623 9.72 10.47 -12.13
N SER A 624 8.54 9.94 -12.49
CA SER A 624 8.21 8.52 -12.31
C SER A 624 8.61 7.60 -13.44
N ASP A 625 8.69 8.10 -14.67
CA ASP A 625 8.90 7.28 -15.88
C ASP A 625 10.39 7.21 -16.23
N PRO A 626 10.85 6.15 -16.92
CA PRO A 626 12.27 5.98 -17.22
C PRO A 626 12.73 6.94 -18.32
N ASP A 627 14.03 7.18 -18.38
CA ASP A 627 14.65 8.12 -19.33
C ASP A 627 13.95 9.48 -19.32
N THR A 628 14.15 10.21 -18.22
CA THR A 628 13.54 11.54 -18.02
C THR A 628 13.79 12.50 -19.20
N HIS A 629 14.92 12.39 -19.89
CA HIS A 629 15.21 13.22 -21.08
C HIS A 629 14.23 12.94 -22.23
N HIS A 630 13.90 11.67 -22.47
CA HIS A 630 12.90 11.27 -23.47
C HIS A 630 11.52 11.83 -23.13
N ILE A 631 11.11 11.75 -21.87
CA ILE A 631 9.82 12.27 -21.41
C ILE A 631 9.73 13.78 -21.60
N ILE A 632 10.75 14.54 -21.16
CA ILE A 632 10.80 16.00 -21.34
C ILE A 632 10.68 16.36 -22.82
N LYS A 633 11.46 15.70 -23.69
CA LYS A 633 11.40 15.93 -25.14
C LYS A 633 10.01 15.63 -25.72
N ALA A 634 9.34 14.59 -25.24
CA ALA A 634 7.99 14.25 -25.67
C ALA A 634 6.97 15.34 -25.27
N LEU A 635 7.02 15.82 -24.03
CA LEU A 635 6.15 16.88 -23.55
C LEU A 635 6.35 18.19 -24.33
N GLU A 636 7.60 18.56 -24.64
CA GLU A 636 7.94 19.73 -25.45
C GLU A 636 7.50 19.62 -26.92
N SER A 637 7.30 18.40 -27.42
CA SER A 637 6.89 18.14 -28.82
C SER A 637 5.37 18.26 -29.05
N LEU A 638 4.57 18.32 -27.98
CA LEU A 638 3.11 18.42 -28.07
C LEU A 638 2.67 19.82 -28.54
N GLU A 639 1.59 19.89 -29.31
CA GLU A 639 0.97 21.17 -29.68
C GLU A 639 0.12 21.75 -28.54
N PHE A 640 -0.45 20.87 -27.71
CA PHE A 640 -1.25 21.24 -26.55
C PHE A 640 -1.14 20.21 -25.42
N PHE A 641 -0.82 20.66 -24.20
CA PHE A 641 -0.66 19.79 -23.04
C PHE A 641 -1.40 20.33 -21.81
N VAL A 642 -2.19 19.48 -21.16
CA VAL A 642 -2.99 19.84 -19.97
C VAL A 642 -2.66 18.92 -18.82
N VAL A 643 -2.48 19.51 -17.63
CA VAL A 643 -2.28 18.77 -16.38
C VAL A 643 -3.37 19.14 -15.37
N GLN A 644 -3.99 18.14 -14.76
CA GLN A 644 -4.87 18.29 -13.62
C GLN A 644 -4.22 17.67 -12.39
N ASP A 645 -3.83 18.49 -11.41
CA ASP A 645 -3.06 18.05 -10.24
C ASP A 645 -3.36 18.94 -9.01
N LEU A 646 -2.89 18.51 -7.85
CA LEU A 646 -2.94 19.26 -6.59
C LEU A 646 -1.82 20.29 -6.48
N PHE A 647 -0.68 20.03 -7.13
CA PHE A 647 0.55 20.83 -7.01
C PHE A 647 1.18 21.12 -8.36
N MET A 648 2.06 22.14 -8.39
CA MET A 648 2.98 22.34 -9.50
C MET A 648 4.06 21.24 -9.48
N THR A 649 3.76 20.10 -10.10
CA THR A 649 4.69 18.97 -10.26
C THR A 649 5.73 19.25 -11.36
N LYS A 650 6.76 18.39 -11.48
CA LYS A 650 7.76 18.53 -12.55
C LYS A 650 7.16 18.38 -13.94
N THR A 651 6.15 17.54 -14.07
CA THR A 651 5.36 17.43 -15.30
C THR A 651 4.52 18.68 -15.56
N ALA A 652 3.90 19.27 -14.53
CA ALA A 652 3.07 20.46 -14.68
C ALA A 652 3.84 21.70 -15.19
N GLU A 653 5.14 21.80 -14.92
CA GLU A 653 6.01 22.89 -15.43
C GLU A 653 6.01 22.98 -16.97
N TYR A 654 5.74 21.86 -17.66
CA TYR A 654 5.69 21.76 -19.12
C TYR A 654 4.29 21.98 -19.71
N ALA A 655 3.24 22.05 -18.89
CA ALA A 655 1.85 22.17 -19.36
C ALA A 655 1.55 23.53 -20.00
N ASP A 656 0.59 23.54 -20.93
CA ASP A 656 -0.06 24.76 -21.42
C ASP A 656 -1.21 25.21 -20.50
N VAL A 657 -1.92 24.25 -19.90
CA VAL A 657 -3.02 24.52 -18.96
C VAL A 657 -2.87 23.64 -17.73
N ILE A 658 -3.08 24.23 -16.55
CA ILE A 658 -3.12 23.52 -15.27
C ILE A 658 -4.49 23.72 -14.63
N LEU A 659 -5.13 22.61 -14.26
CA LEU A 659 -6.44 22.58 -13.62
C LEU A 659 -6.28 22.10 -12.16
N PRO A 660 -6.61 22.93 -11.15
CA PRO A 660 -6.41 22.55 -9.75
C PRO A 660 -7.48 21.54 -9.29
N ALA A 661 -7.01 20.35 -8.91
CA ALA A 661 -7.83 19.27 -8.36
C ALA A 661 -8.08 19.41 -6.85
N ILE A 662 -8.94 18.55 -6.29
CA ILE A 662 -9.11 18.40 -4.83
C ILE A 662 -8.63 17.02 -4.36
N SER A 663 -8.15 16.96 -3.12
CA SER A 663 -7.58 15.73 -2.57
C SER A 663 -8.65 14.75 -2.10
N TYR A 664 -8.24 13.52 -1.81
CA TYR A 664 -9.12 12.47 -1.27
C TYR A 664 -9.84 12.86 0.03
N THR A 665 -9.34 13.86 0.78
CA THR A 665 -9.98 14.32 2.03
C THR A 665 -11.10 15.33 1.80
N GLU A 666 -11.26 15.85 0.59
CA GLU A 666 -12.26 16.87 0.24
C GLU A 666 -13.39 16.32 -0.63
N LYS A 667 -13.28 15.06 -1.06
CA LYS A 667 -14.23 14.40 -1.94
C LYS A 667 -14.74 13.09 -1.36
N GLU A 668 -15.75 12.55 -2.04
CA GLU A 668 -16.27 11.21 -1.79
C GLU A 668 -16.08 10.34 -3.03
N GLY A 669 -15.96 9.04 -2.83
CA GLY A 669 -15.72 8.09 -3.90
C GLY A 669 -15.36 6.72 -3.38
N THR A 670 -14.70 5.93 -4.22
CA THR A 670 -14.18 4.61 -3.86
C THR A 670 -12.74 4.40 -4.34
N PHE A 671 -11.98 3.64 -3.55
CA PHE A 671 -10.73 3.01 -3.95
C PHE A 671 -10.90 1.50 -3.99
N THR A 672 -10.25 0.85 -4.95
CA THR A 672 -10.10 -0.59 -5.04
C THR A 672 -8.66 -0.97 -4.75
N ASN A 673 -8.44 -1.70 -3.67
CA ASN A 673 -7.10 -2.07 -3.19
C ASN A 673 -6.54 -3.32 -3.93
N THR A 674 -5.34 -3.78 -3.54
CA THR A 674 -4.64 -4.90 -4.19
C THR A 674 -5.40 -6.23 -4.15
N GLU A 675 -6.21 -6.46 -3.11
CA GLU A 675 -7.03 -7.67 -2.94
C GLU A 675 -8.42 -7.52 -3.56
N ARG A 676 -8.61 -6.57 -4.49
CA ARG A 676 -9.87 -6.30 -5.21
C ARG A 676 -11.00 -5.77 -4.34
N ARG A 677 -10.69 -5.32 -3.12
CA ARG A 677 -11.69 -4.79 -2.19
C ARG A 677 -12.02 -3.35 -2.54
N VAL A 678 -13.29 -3.07 -2.75
CA VAL A 678 -13.80 -1.72 -2.97
C VAL A 678 -14.08 -1.07 -1.61
N GLN A 679 -13.52 0.10 -1.37
CA GLN A 679 -13.53 0.79 -0.08
C GLN A 679 -13.91 2.26 -0.27
N ARG A 680 -14.75 2.79 0.62
CA ARG A 680 -15.19 4.19 0.59
C ARG A 680 -14.07 5.15 0.96
N ILE A 681 -14.04 6.29 0.28
CA ILE A 681 -13.42 7.53 0.76
C ILE A 681 -14.51 8.54 1.08
N ARG A 682 -14.33 9.30 2.17
CA ARG A 682 -15.32 10.25 2.66
C ARG A 682 -14.70 11.62 2.86
N LYS A 683 -15.50 12.65 2.57
CA LYS A 683 -15.11 14.05 2.72
C LYS A 683 -14.95 14.39 4.21
N ALA A 684 -13.76 14.85 4.57
CA ALA A 684 -13.42 15.26 5.93
C ALA A 684 -13.37 16.78 6.10
N VAL A 685 -12.84 17.49 5.10
CA VAL A 685 -12.60 18.95 5.12
C VAL A 685 -13.00 19.59 3.79
N THR A 686 -13.08 20.92 3.77
CA THR A 686 -13.18 21.73 2.54
C THR A 686 -12.07 22.77 2.57
N VAL A 687 -11.07 22.68 1.70
CA VAL A 687 -9.96 23.65 1.69
C VAL A 687 -10.41 24.94 0.99
N PRO A 688 -10.16 26.13 1.57
CA PRO A 688 -10.52 27.39 0.93
C PRO A 688 -9.82 27.61 -0.41
N GLY A 689 -10.56 28.17 -1.37
CA GLY A 689 -10.09 28.61 -2.68
C GLY A 689 -11.02 28.13 -3.79
N ASN A 690 -10.57 28.21 -5.04
CA ASN A 690 -11.41 27.97 -6.22
C ASN A 690 -11.17 26.60 -6.88
N MET A 691 -10.63 25.62 -6.14
CA MET A 691 -10.51 24.24 -6.64
C MET A 691 -11.89 23.59 -6.76
N ARG A 692 -12.05 22.66 -7.69
CA ARG A 692 -13.32 21.98 -7.95
C ARG A 692 -13.16 20.46 -7.89
N PRO A 693 -14.24 19.70 -7.61
CA PRO A 693 -14.23 18.25 -7.77
C PRO A 693 -13.75 17.86 -9.16
N ASP A 694 -12.83 16.89 -9.24
CA ASP A 694 -12.30 16.38 -10.51
C ASP A 694 -13.41 15.93 -11.46
N THR A 695 -14.47 15.29 -10.95
CA THR A 695 -15.66 14.91 -11.73
C THR A 695 -16.33 16.12 -12.37
N ASP A 696 -16.47 17.24 -11.65
CA ASP A 696 -17.14 18.44 -12.17
C ASP A 696 -16.30 19.10 -13.26
N ILE A 697 -14.97 19.13 -13.09
CA ILE A 697 -14.03 19.63 -14.11
C ILE A 697 -14.16 18.79 -15.39
N LEU A 698 -14.20 17.47 -15.25
CA LEU A 698 -14.34 16.54 -16.39
C LEU A 698 -15.71 16.68 -17.07
N ILE A 699 -16.79 16.81 -16.31
CA ILE A 699 -18.15 17.01 -16.84
C ILE A 699 -18.22 18.31 -17.64
N ASP A 700 -17.63 19.40 -17.14
CA ASP A 700 -17.57 20.68 -17.86
C ASP A 700 -16.74 20.60 -19.14
N LEU A 701 -15.58 19.95 -19.10
CA LEU A 701 -14.77 19.70 -20.29
C LEU A 701 -15.55 18.87 -21.33
N MET A 702 -16.23 17.80 -20.91
CA MET A 702 -17.03 16.95 -21.79
C MET A 702 -18.15 17.75 -22.45
N ASN A 703 -18.89 18.55 -21.67
CA ASN A 703 -19.95 19.41 -22.17
C ASN A 703 -19.42 20.48 -23.14
N ALA A 704 -18.31 21.13 -22.81
CA ALA A 704 -17.66 22.12 -23.67
C ALA A 704 -17.11 21.51 -24.98
N MET A 705 -16.71 20.23 -24.97
CA MET A 705 -16.33 19.47 -26.17
C MET A 705 -17.52 18.93 -26.97
N GLY A 706 -18.76 19.19 -26.52
CA GLY A 706 -19.99 18.83 -27.24
C GLY A 706 -20.60 17.47 -26.86
N TYR A 707 -20.08 16.79 -25.83
CA TYR A 707 -20.70 15.58 -25.28
C TYR A 707 -21.56 15.94 -24.06
N LYS A 708 -22.88 15.75 -24.17
CA LYS A 708 -23.85 16.11 -23.11
C LYS A 708 -23.73 15.15 -21.92
N GLN A 709 -22.87 15.47 -20.97
CA GLN A 709 -22.72 14.73 -19.72
C GLN A 709 -23.49 15.44 -18.61
N PRO A 710 -24.51 14.80 -17.99
CA PRO A 710 -25.19 15.37 -16.84
C PRO A 710 -24.25 15.48 -15.65
N TYR A 711 -24.53 16.45 -14.78
CA TYR A 711 -23.92 16.55 -13.47
C TYR A 711 -24.44 15.41 -12.58
N LEU A 712 -23.53 14.51 -12.19
CA LEU A 712 -23.81 13.32 -11.40
C LEU A 712 -23.03 13.37 -10.08
N THR A 713 -23.63 12.84 -9.02
CA THR A 713 -22.91 12.61 -7.76
C THR A 713 -21.96 11.41 -7.90
N PRO A 714 -20.93 11.27 -7.03
CA PRO A 714 -20.04 10.10 -7.05
C PRO A 714 -20.80 8.77 -6.97
N SER A 715 -21.87 8.68 -6.18
CA SER A 715 -22.70 7.46 -6.13
C SER A 715 -23.39 7.18 -7.46
N GLN A 716 -23.91 8.20 -8.14
CA GLN A 716 -24.56 8.03 -9.45
C GLN A 716 -23.55 7.63 -10.54
N ILE A 717 -22.32 8.16 -10.48
CA ILE A 717 -21.23 7.74 -11.38
C ILE A 717 -20.89 6.26 -11.12
N PHE A 718 -20.78 5.87 -9.85
CA PHE A 718 -20.54 4.48 -9.48
C PHE A 718 -21.68 3.57 -9.96
N ASP A 719 -22.93 3.99 -9.85
CA ASP A 719 -24.09 3.21 -10.32
C ASP A 719 -24.07 3.04 -11.85
N GLU A 720 -23.75 4.11 -12.61
CA GLU A 720 -23.57 4.02 -14.07
C GLU A 720 -22.48 3.00 -14.42
N MET A 721 -21.32 3.13 -13.79
CA MET A 721 -20.16 2.26 -13.97
C MET A 721 -20.47 0.80 -13.61
N ALA A 722 -21.11 0.54 -12.47
CA ALA A 722 -21.48 -0.79 -12.01
C ALA A 722 -22.50 -1.45 -12.95
N SER A 723 -23.43 -0.66 -13.53
CA SER A 723 -24.39 -1.16 -14.52
C SER A 723 -23.73 -1.68 -15.82
N LEU A 724 -22.55 -1.15 -16.16
CA LEU A 724 -21.78 -1.54 -17.35
C LEU A 724 -20.73 -2.61 -17.05
N THR A 725 -20.49 -2.91 -15.78
CA THR A 725 -19.41 -3.77 -15.27
C THR A 725 -19.99 -4.97 -14.52
N PRO A 726 -20.25 -6.11 -15.20
CA PRO A 726 -20.92 -7.26 -14.58
C PRO A 726 -20.24 -7.81 -13.32
N SER A 727 -18.92 -7.70 -13.22
CA SER A 727 -18.16 -8.13 -12.05
C SER A 727 -18.35 -7.23 -10.82
N MET A 728 -18.92 -6.04 -10.97
CA MET A 728 -19.15 -5.07 -9.87
C MET A 728 -20.63 -4.72 -9.70
N ALA A 729 -21.54 -5.33 -10.47
CA ALA A 729 -22.97 -5.00 -10.49
C ALA A 729 -23.68 -5.13 -9.13
N GLY A 730 -23.14 -5.93 -8.21
CA GLY A 730 -23.65 -6.10 -6.86
C GLY A 730 -23.16 -5.05 -5.86
N ILE A 731 -22.18 -4.23 -6.19
CA ILE A 731 -21.58 -3.24 -5.27
C ILE A 731 -22.33 -1.91 -5.40
N SER A 732 -22.53 -1.22 -4.28
CA SER A 732 -23.09 0.14 -4.25
C SER A 732 -22.51 0.93 -3.07
N PHE A 733 -22.63 2.25 -3.10
CA PHE A 733 -22.23 3.10 -1.97
C PHE A 733 -22.99 2.73 -0.69
N GLU A 734 -24.29 2.49 -0.79
CA GLU A 734 -25.15 2.10 0.33
C GLU A 734 -24.61 0.87 1.08
N ARG A 735 -24.24 -0.18 0.35
CA ARG A 735 -23.68 -1.40 0.96
C ARG A 735 -22.36 -1.13 1.69
N LEU A 736 -21.49 -0.33 1.07
CA LEU A 736 -20.20 0.03 1.67
C LEU A 736 -20.37 0.96 2.88
N ASP A 737 -21.35 1.84 2.87
CA ASP A 737 -21.69 2.74 3.98
C ASP A 737 -22.37 1.99 5.14
N ASN A 738 -23.08 0.88 4.85
CA ASN A 738 -23.55 -0.08 5.86
C ASN A 738 -22.43 -0.93 6.50
N GLY A 739 -21.17 -0.70 6.10
CA GLY A 739 -20.01 -1.38 6.67
C GLY A 739 -19.69 -2.73 6.01
N GLU A 740 -20.32 -3.07 4.89
CA GLU A 740 -19.98 -4.27 4.14
C GLU A 740 -18.58 -4.18 3.51
N SER A 741 -17.89 -5.32 3.46
CA SER A 741 -16.52 -5.41 2.95
C SER A 741 -16.48 -6.26 1.69
N LEU A 742 -16.60 -5.61 0.53
CA LEU A 742 -16.88 -6.27 -0.75
C LEU A 742 -15.64 -6.38 -1.64
N GLN A 743 -15.33 -7.61 -2.07
CA GLN A 743 -14.30 -7.89 -3.07
C GLN A 743 -14.98 -8.27 -4.39
N TRP A 744 -14.60 -7.59 -5.47
CA TRP A 744 -15.06 -8.01 -6.78
C TRP A 744 -14.31 -9.30 -7.22
N PRO A 745 -14.94 -10.21 -7.96
CA PRO A 745 -16.32 -10.15 -8.49
C PRO A 745 -17.44 -10.19 -7.43
N CYS A 746 -18.40 -9.29 -7.55
CA CYS A 746 -19.64 -9.22 -6.78
C CYS A 746 -20.77 -8.91 -7.78
N LYS A 747 -21.47 -9.95 -8.25
CA LYS A 747 -22.46 -9.85 -9.33
C LYS A 747 -23.87 -9.50 -8.85
N GLU A 748 -24.18 -9.85 -7.62
CA GLU A 748 -25.52 -9.77 -7.02
C GLU A 748 -25.50 -8.89 -5.77
N LYS A 749 -26.58 -8.13 -5.55
CA LYS A 749 -26.66 -7.12 -4.49
C LYS A 749 -26.78 -7.68 -3.07
N ASP A 750 -27.11 -8.96 -2.93
CA ASP A 750 -27.29 -9.67 -1.66
C ASP A 750 -26.14 -10.64 -1.34
N LYS A 751 -25.11 -10.74 -2.19
CA LYS A 751 -23.96 -11.65 -2.01
C LYS A 751 -22.71 -10.91 -1.54
N PRO A 752 -21.84 -11.53 -0.71
CA PRO A 752 -20.67 -10.88 -0.10
C PRO A 752 -19.48 -10.63 -1.06
N GLY A 753 -19.63 -10.93 -2.36
CA GLY A 753 -18.54 -10.87 -3.33
C GLY A 753 -17.69 -12.14 -3.36
N THR A 754 -16.48 -12.05 -3.93
CA THR A 754 -15.59 -13.20 -4.17
C THR A 754 -14.22 -12.98 -3.51
N PRO A 755 -14.03 -13.46 -2.26
CA PRO A 755 -12.76 -13.30 -1.56
C PRO A 755 -11.58 -14.02 -2.22
N ILE A 756 -11.78 -15.30 -2.60
CA ILE A 756 -10.77 -16.14 -3.25
C ILE A 756 -11.20 -16.40 -4.69
N MET A 757 -10.33 -16.06 -5.64
CA MET A 757 -10.53 -16.31 -7.06
C MET A 757 -10.22 -17.78 -7.41
N HIS A 758 -10.79 -18.25 -8.52
CA HIS A 758 -10.46 -19.57 -9.11
C HIS A 758 -10.83 -20.79 -8.24
N VAL A 759 -11.72 -20.62 -7.24
CA VAL A 759 -12.24 -21.73 -6.45
C VAL A 759 -12.95 -22.71 -7.37
N GLY A 760 -12.59 -23.99 -7.28
CA GLY A 760 -13.11 -25.06 -8.12
C GLY A 760 -12.50 -25.08 -9.52
N LYS A 761 -12.46 -23.96 -10.25
CA LYS A 761 -11.84 -23.88 -11.59
C LYS A 761 -11.23 -22.52 -11.92
N PRO A 762 -10.12 -22.45 -12.68
CA PRO A 762 -9.61 -21.21 -13.26
C PRO A 762 -10.68 -20.43 -14.05
N VAL A 763 -10.57 -19.11 -14.11
CA VAL A 763 -11.57 -18.26 -14.81
C VAL A 763 -11.52 -18.51 -16.31
N ARG A 764 -10.33 -18.81 -16.84
CA ARG A 764 -10.10 -19.26 -18.23
C ARG A 764 -10.76 -20.61 -18.56
N GLY A 765 -11.23 -21.37 -17.58
CA GLY A 765 -11.60 -22.78 -17.74
C GLY A 765 -10.40 -23.66 -17.40
N ARG A 766 -9.57 -23.99 -18.38
CA ARG A 766 -8.24 -24.61 -18.14
C ARG A 766 -7.17 -23.52 -18.11
N ALA A 767 -6.36 -23.50 -17.06
CA ALA A 767 -5.24 -22.58 -16.94
C ALA A 767 -4.12 -22.96 -17.91
N LEU A 768 -3.52 -21.98 -18.57
CA LEU A 768 -2.40 -22.20 -19.48
C LEU A 768 -1.08 -22.20 -18.72
N LEU A 769 -0.36 -23.31 -18.77
CA LEU A 769 1.04 -23.42 -18.40
C LEU A 769 1.89 -22.89 -19.57
N TYR A 770 2.45 -21.67 -19.42
CA TYR A 770 3.11 -20.98 -20.53
C TYR A 770 4.63 -21.22 -20.55
N PRO A 771 5.23 -21.80 -21.61
CA PRO A 771 6.65 -22.11 -21.68
C PRO A 771 7.52 -20.87 -21.94
N ALA A 772 7.75 -20.07 -20.90
CA ALA A 772 8.63 -18.90 -20.92
C ALA A 772 10.11 -19.30 -20.81
N ALA A 773 10.86 -19.17 -21.90
CA ALA A 773 12.32 -19.31 -21.86
C ALA A 773 12.97 -18.06 -21.27
N TYR A 774 14.04 -18.24 -20.48
CA TYR A 774 14.84 -17.12 -19.98
C TYR A 774 15.47 -16.33 -21.13
N LYS A 775 15.29 -15.00 -21.08
CA LYS A 775 15.95 -14.02 -21.93
C LYS A 775 16.75 -13.08 -21.02
N PRO A 776 18.03 -12.77 -21.34
CA PRO A 776 18.79 -11.75 -20.64
C PRO A 776 18.09 -10.38 -20.69
N ALA A 777 18.35 -9.56 -19.68
CA ALA A 777 17.93 -8.15 -19.68
C ALA A 777 18.50 -7.42 -20.90
N GLN A 778 17.81 -6.36 -21.33
CA GLN A 778 18.20 -5.63 -22.55
C GLN A 778 19.45 -4.77 -22.33
N GLU A 779 19.72 -4.39 -21.09
CA GLU A 779 20.93 -3.66 -20.73
C GLU A 779 21.69 -4.35 -19.59
N LEU A 780 22.80 -5.00 -19.94
CA LEU A 780 23.74 -5.59 -18.98
C LEU A 780 24.96 -4.69 -18.77
N PRO A 781 25.64 -4.81 -17.62
CA PRO A 781 26.93 -4.17 -17.39
C PRO A 781 27.99 -4.58 -18.41
N ASP A 782 28.88 -3.65 -18.73
CA ASP A 782 30.03 -3.84 -19.61
C ASP A 782 31.29 -3.19 -19.03
N GLN A 783 32.35 -3.05 -19.84
CA GLN A 783 33.60 -2.44 -19.39
C GLN A 783 33.46 -0.95 -19.06
N GLU A 784 32.54 -0.23 -19.70
CA GLU A 784 32.34 1.20 -19.48
C GLU A 784 31.38 1.48 -18.33
N TYR A 785 30.36 0.64 -18.17
CA TYR A 785 29.32 0.71 -17.14
C TYR A 785 29.26 -0.62 -16.35
N PRO A 786 30.21 -0.87 -15.44
CA PRO A 786 30.44 -2.20 -14.87
C PRO A 786 29.48 -2.61 -13.73
N TYR A 787 28.58 -1.74 -13.29
CA TYR A 787 27.68 -2.03 -12.16
C TYR A 787 26.21 -2.09 -12.60
N PHE A 788 25.45 -3.01 -12.00
CA PHE A 788 23.99 -2.99 -12.07
C PHE A 788 23.42 -1.88 -11.20
N LEU A 789 22.36 -1.23 -11.67
CA LEU A 789 21.49 -0.34 -10.92
C LEU A 789 20.08 -0.92 -10.87
N THR A 790 19.58 -1.10 -9.65
CA THR A 790 18.17 -1.39 -9.38
C THR A 790 17.52 -0.22 -8.65
N THR A 791 16.34 0.21 -9.09
CA THR A 791 15.59 1.26 -8.39
C THR A 791 14.54 0.69 -7.44
N GLY A 792 14.25 1.38 -6.34
CA GLY A 792 13.23 0.94 -5.39
C GLY A 792 12.59 2.06 -4.57
N ARG A 793 12.04 1.70 -3.42
CA ARG A 793 11.28 2.61 -2.54
C ARG A 793 11.77 2.50 -1.10
N ILE A 794 11.49 3.54 -0.33
CA ILE A 794 11.66 3.55 1.13
C ILE A 794 10.34 3.71 1.89
N LEU A 795 10.35 3.33 3.17
CA LEU A 795 9.18 3.45 4.05
C LEU A 795 8.64 4.90 4.17
N TYR A 796 9.52 5.89 4.23
CA TYR A 796 9.17 7.25 4.66
C TYR A 796 8.70 8.17 3.52
N GLN A 797 9.03 7.87 2.26
CA GLN A 797 8.65 8.67 1.11
C GLN A 797 7.77 7.86 0.14
N TYR A 798 6.98 8.53 -0.69
CA TYR A 798 6.07 7.86 -1.62
C TYR A 798 6.26 8.31 -3.07
N ASN A 799 6.70 7.39 -3.94
CA ASN A 799 6.96 7.62 -5.37
C ASN A 799 7.61 8.99 -5.64
N ALA A 800 7.01 9.89 -6.42
CA ALA A 800 7.55 11.22 -6.73
C ALA A 800 7.63 12.21 -5.54
N ALA A 801 7.26 11.77 -4.33
CA ALA A 801 7.26 12.55 -3.10
C ALA A 801 6.39 13.83 -3.11
N ALA A 802 5.55 14.03 -4.13
CA ALA A 802 4.65 15.19 -4.25
C ALA A 802 3.70 15.37 -3.05
N MET A 803 3.41 14.30 -2.29
CA MET A 803 2.61 14.42 -1.06
C MET A 803 3.49 14.31 0.19
N THR A 804 4.39 13.34 0.23
CA THR A 804 5.16 13.03 1.45
C THR A 804 6.27 14.04 1.74
N ALA A 805 6.82 14.71 0.72
CA ALA A 805 7.80 15.78 0.93
C ALA A 805 7.22 17.00 1.67
N ARG A 806 5.90 17.15 1.64
CA ARG A 806 5.17 18.22 2.36
C ARG A 806 4.83 17.86 3.81
N ALA A 807 5.31 16.71 4.30
CA ALA A 807 5.23 16.32 5.71
C ALA A 807 6.62 16.53 6.36
N PRO A 808 6.82 17.59 7.18
CA PRO A 808 8.15 17.96 7.70
C PRO A 808 8.84 16.84 8.46
N GLY A 809 8.08 16.09 9.28
CA GLY A 809 8.63 14.96 10.02
C GLY A 809 9.17 13.87 9.09
N LEU A 810 8.53 13.56 7.96
CA LEU A 810 9.03 12.56 7.00
C LEU A 810 10.33 13.03 6.35
N MET A 811 10.45 14.32 6.05
CA MET A 811 11.68 14.92 5.53
C MET A 811 12.82 14.88 6.56
N GLU A 812 12.53 15.06 7.84
CA GLU A 812 13.53 14.92 8.92
C GLU A 812 14.05 13.47 9.05
N ILE A 813 13.19 12.48 8.79
CA ILE A 813 13.58 11.06 8.81
C ILE A 813 14.36 10.68 7.56
N ALA A 814 13.85 11.04 6.38
CA ALA A 814 14.46 10.68 5.09
C ALA A 814 14.14 11.73 4.03
N GLY A 815 14.96 12.77 3.95
CA GLY A 815 14.81 13.91 3.03
C GLY A 815 15.83 14.01 1.90
N GLU A 816 16.84 13.12 1.86
CA GLU A 816 17.97 13.22 0.92
C GLU A 816 18.17 11.93 0.11
N GLY A 817 18.56 12.11 -1.15
CA GLY A 817 18.91 11.03 -2.07
C GLY A 817 20.19 10.30 -1.71
N PHE A 818 20.21 8.99 -1.96
CA PHE A 818 21.35 8.13 -1.67
C PHE A 818 21.40 6.92 -2.59
N ILE A 819 22.58 6.34 -2.80
CA ILE A 819 22.77 5.07 -3.51
C ILE A 819 23.43 4.04 -2.59
N GLU A 820 22.85 2.84 -2.50
CA GLU A 820 23.45 1.71 -1.78
C GLU A 820 24.49 1.03 -2.66
N VAL A 821 25.70 0.89 -2.13
CA VAL A 821 26.86 0.30 -2.82
C VAL A 821 27.48 -0.78 -1.94
N ASN A 822 27.94 -1.88 -2.55
CA ASN A 822 28.67 -2.92 -1.84
C ASN A 822 30.00 -2.38 -1.28
N TYR A 823 30.36 -2.81 -0.06
CA TYR A 823 31.57 -2.36 0.61
C TYR A 823 32.87 -2.67 -0.14
N LYS A 824 32.95 -3.80 -0.86
CA LYS A 824 34.14 -4.14 -1.65
C LYS A 824 34.27 -3.25 -2.89
N ASP A 825 33.16 -2.92 -3.53
CA ASP A 825 33.16 -2.04 -4.70
C ASP A 825 33.54 -0.61 -4.31
N ALA A 826 33.02 -0.12 -3.18
CA ALA A 826 33.41 1.18 -2.63
C ALA A 826 34.91 1.24 -2.27
N GLU A 827 35.47 0.16 -1.70
CA GLU A 827 36.90 0.05 -1.40
C GLU A 827 37.75 0.10 -2.67
N LYS A 828 37.38 -0.67 -3.72
CA LYS A 828 38.06 -0.64 -5.03
C LYS A 828 38.03 0.74 -5.69
N LEU A 829 36.93 1.47 -5.52
CA LEU A 829 36.72 2.80 -6.10
C LEU A 829 37.22 3.96 -5.21
N GLY A 830 37.67 3.68 -3.99
CA GLY A 830 38.33 4.65 -3.12
C GLY A 830 37.42 5.68 -2.44
N PHE A 831 36.12 5.40 -2.26
CA PHE A 831 35.18 6.27 -1.52
C PHE A 831 34.56 5.59 -0.29
N LYS A 832 34.12 6.40 0.68
CA LYS A 832 33.58 5.94 1.97
C LYS A 832 32.07 6.13 2.07
N ASN A 833 31.47 5.49 3.08
CA ASN A 833 30.08 5.73 3.46
C ASN A 833 29.85 7.22 3.80
N GLY A 834 28.81 7.82 3.24
CA GLY A 834 28.45 9.23 3.43
C GLY A 834 29.11 10.20 2.45
N GLU A 835 30.06 9.75 1.61
CA GLU A 835 30.64 10.61 0.56
C GLU A 835 29.66 10.81 -0.60
N LYS A 836 29.68 12.00 -1.21
CA LYS A 836 28.97 12.27 -2.46
C LYS A 836 29.76 11.65 -3.61
N ILE A 837 29.09 10.87 -4.44
CA ILE A 837 29.68 10.22 -5.62
C ILE A 837 28.89 10.58 -6.87
N ARG A 838 29.55 10.48 -8.01
CA ARG A 838 28.92 10.61 -9.32
C ARG A 838 28.45 9.24 -9.81
N VAL A 839 27.21 9.19 -10.26
CA VAL A 839 26.59 7.99 -10.83
C VAL A 839 26.25 8.30 -12.28
N THR A 840 26.81 7.55 -13.21
CA THR A 840 26.69 7.82 -14.65
C THR A 840 26.16 6.59 -15.36
N SER A 841 25.20 6.78 -16.25
CA SER A 841 24.69 5.76 -17.17
C SER A 841 24.89 6.22 -18.61
N ARG A 842 24.43 5.41 -19.58
CA ARG A 842 24.43 5.80 -21.00
C ARG A 842 23.55 7.01 -21.32
N ARG A 843 22.61 7.36 -20.43
CA ARG A 843 21.61 8.43 -20.65
C ARG A 843 21.91 9.72 -19.89
N GLY A 844 22.79 9.68 -18.90
CA GLY A 844 23.04 10.86 -18.07
C GLY A 844 23.83 10.55 -16.82
N SER A 845 24.12 11.61 -16.06
CA SER A 845 24.85 11.55 -14.80
C SER A 845 24.11 12.33 -13.72
N ILE A 846 24.17 11.80 -12.49
CA ILE A 846 23.65 12.44 -11.29
C ILE A 846 24.69 12.38 -10.16
N THR A 847 24.43 13.10 -9.07
CA THR A 847 25.19 12.99 -7.82
C THR A 847 24.30 12.40 -6.74
N ALA A 848 24.82 11.45 -5.95
CA ALA A 848 24.11 10.84 -4.83
C ALA A 848 25.05 10.58 -3.65
N THR A 849 24.50 10.52 -2.43
CA THR A 849 25.26 10.16 -1.23
C THR A 849 25.43 8.63 -1.18
N ALA A 850 26.67 8.14 -1.07
CA ALA A 850 26.94 6.71 -0.99
C ALA A 850 26.55 6.14 0.37
N ARG A 851 25.71 5.10 0.37
CA ARG A 851 25.44 4.23 1.53
C ARG A 851 26.15 2.90 1.33
N VAL A 852 27.34 2.81 1.89
CA VAL A 852 28.22 1.66 1.71
C VAL A 852 27.87 0.57 2.71
N GLY A 853 27.63 -0.66 2.24
CA GLY A 853 27.24 -1.76 3.10
C GLY A 853 27.23 -3.13 2.44
N ARG A 854 26.44 -4.06 3.00
CA ARG A 854 26.32 -5.46 2.53
C ARG A 854 24.95 -5.80 1.93
N LYS A 855 24.06 -4.80 1.83
CA LYS A 855 22.70 -5.00 1.32
C LYS A 855 22.71 -5.47 -0.14
N CYS A 856 23.50 -4.83 -1.00
CA CYS A 856 23.69 -5.23 -2.39
C CYS A 856 24.88 -6.18 -2.53
N SER A 857 24.85 -7.05 -3.54
CA SER A 857 25.99 -7.92 -3.89
C SER A 857 27.10 -7.13 -4.58
N GLU A 858 28.29 -7.72 -4.70
CA GLU A 858 29.38 -7.13 -5.49
C GLU A 858 28.95 -6.97 -6.95
N GLY A 859 29.21 -5.81 -7.56
CA GLY A 859 28.73 -5.48 -8.90
C GLY A 859 27.29 -4.94 -8.97
N GLU A 860 26.57 -4.88 -7.84
CA GLU A 860 25.17 -4.46 -7.77
C GLU A 860 24.97 -3.23 -6.89
N THR A 861 24.07 -2.35 -7.31
CA THR A 861 23.73 -1.12 -6.58
C THR A 861 22.22 -0.91 -6.54
N TRP A 862 21.77 -0.12 -5.56
CA TRP A 862 20.35 0.19 -5.41
C TRP A 862 20.09 1.65 -5.07
N MET A 863 19.03 2.24 -5.63
CA MET A 863 18.68 3.65 -5.39
C MET A 863 17.17 3.88 -5.29
N PRO A 864 16.68 4.69 -4.32
CA PRO A 864 15.30 5.16 -4.37
C PRO A 864 15.15 6.31 -5.39
N PHE A 865 13.99 6.41 -6.02
CA PHE A 865 13.71 7.46 -7.01
C PHE A 865 12.91 8.65 -6.45
N HIS A 866 12.76 8.73 -5.13
CA HIS A 866 11.90 9.71 -4.48
C HIS A 866 12.40 11.15 -4.54
N PHE A 867 13.71 11.33 -4.70
CA PHE A 867 14.38 12.56 -4.31
C PHE A 867 14.83 13.37 -5.52
N PRO A 868 14.40 14.64 -5.65
CA PRO A 868 14.81 15.49 -6.76
C PRO A 868 16.32 15.80 -6.80
N ASP A 869 17.03 15.71 -5.67
CA ASP A 869 18.49 15.91 -5.60
C ASP A 869 19.29 14.69 -6.09
N SER A 870 18.65 13.54 -6.28
CA SER A 870 19.24 12.33 -6.86
C SER A 870 18.20 11.60 -7.76
N PRO A 871 17.84 12.19 -8.91
CA PRO A 871 16.74 11.71 -9.74
C PRO A 871 17.12 10.40 -10.46
N ALA A 872 16.73 9.26 -9.89
CA ALA A 872 17.13 7.94 -10.39
C ALA A 872 16.75 7.67 -11.85
N ASN A 873 15.60 8.17 -12.27
CA ASN A 873 15.07 7.90 -13.60
C ASN A 873 15.78 8.67 -14.75
N MET A 874 16.70 9.59 -14.40
CA MET A 874 17.69 10.12 -15.35
C MET A 874 18.69 9.04 -15.82
N LEU A 875 18.84 7.96 -15.05
CA LEU A 875 19.78 6.88 -15.33
C LEU A 875 19.14 5.65 -15.95
N THR A 876 17.85 5.43 -15.73
CA THR A 876 17.14 4.19 -16.11
C THR A 876 16.92 4.12 -17.62
N ASN A 877 16.88 2.90 -18.16
CA ASN A 877 16.65 2.69 -19.59
C ASN A 877 15.16 2.58 -19.94
N ALA A 878 14.84 2.84 -21.20
CA ALA A 878 13.49 2.77 -21.73
C ALA A 878 13.18 1.43 -22.41
N ALA A 879 13.91 0.35 -22.11
CA ALA A 879 13.61 -0.96 -22.67
C ALA A 879 12.26 -1.45 -22.15
N LEU A 880 11.45 -2.05 -23.04
CA LEU A 880 10.07 -2.41 -22.76
C LEU A 880 9.86 -3.92 -22.87
N ASP A 881 9.01 -4.45 -21.99
CA ASP A 881 8.44 -5.79 -22.11
C ASP A 881 7.64 -5.98 -23.40
N GLU A 882 7.75 -7.15 -24.01
CA GLU A 882 7.16 -7.45 -25.32
C GLU A 882 5.61 -7.34 -25.31
N PHE A 883 4.96 -7.80 -24.24
CA PHE A 883 3.50 -7.93 -24.18
C PHE A 883 2.83 -6.69 -23.56
N ALA A 884 3.22 -6.38 -22.33
CA ALA A 884 2.64 -5.33 -21.52
C ALA A 884 3.31 -3.98 -21.75
N ARG A 885 4.48 -3.93 -22.41
CA ARG A 885 5.21 -2.68 -22.70
C ARG A 885 5.52 -1.90 -21.42
N ILE A 886 5.79 -2.64 -20.34
CA ILE A 886 6.30 -2.10 -19.06
C ILE A 886 7.82 -1.89 -19.17
N PRO A 887 8.37 -0.82 -18.61
CA PRO A 887 9.80 -0.55 -18.67
C PRO A 887 10.67 -1.38 -17.71
N GLU A 888 11.95 -1.53 -18.07
CA GLU A 888 12.99 -2.22 -17.31
C GLU A 888 13.67 -1.30 -16.28
N PHE A 889 12.95 -0.97 -15.19
CA PHE A 889 13.51 -0.14 -14.12
C PHE A 889 14.54 -0.86 -13.24
N LYS A 890 14.45 -2.20 -13.16
CA LYS A 890 15.20 -2.99 -12.16
C LYS A 890 16.57 -3.43 -12.63
N VAL A 891 16.88 -3.23 -13.92
CA VAL A 891 18.16 -3.56 -14.52
C VAL A 891 18.61 -2.41 -15.41
N CYS A 892 19.69 -1.76 -15.02
CA CYS A 892 20.34 -0.70 -15.77
C CYS A 892 21.85 -0.79 -15.49
N ALA A 893 22.70 -0.43 -16.45
CA ALA A 893 24.14 -0.42 -16.23
C ALA A 893 24.63 1.00 -15.94
N ILE A 894 25.50 1.12 -14.93
CA ILE A 894 26.05 2.38 -14.46
C ILE A 894 27.56 2.28 -14.18
N ARG A 895 28.19 3.45 -14.11
CA ARG A 895 29.55 3.68 -13.60
C ARG A 895 29.47 4.55 -12.36
N LEU A 896 30.30 4.23 -11.37
CA LEU A 896 30.44 4.98 -10.12
C LEU A 896 31.80 5.69 -10.11
N GLU A 897 31.83 6.96 -9.74
CA GLU A 897 33.04 7.76 -9.68
C GLU A 897 33.09 8.59 -8.39
N LYS A 898 34.28 8.70 -7.81
CA LYS A 898 34.53 9.64 -6.72
C LYS A 898 34.54 11.07 -7.28
N ILE A 899 33.93 12.00 -6.54
CA ILE A 899 33.93 13.43 -6.85
C ILE A 899 35.15 14.11 -6.23
#